data_AF-A0A561F1C0-F1
#
_entry.id   AF-A0A561F1C0-F1
#
_cell.length_a   1.000
_cell.length_b   1.000
_cell.length_c   1.000
_cell.angle_alpha   90.00
_cell.angle_beta   90.00
_cell.angle_gamma   90.00
#
_symmetry.space_group_name_H-M   'P 1'
#
loop_
_entity.id
_entity.type
_entity.pdbx_description
1 polymer ?
#
loop_
_entity_poly.entity_id
_entity_poly.type
_entity_poly.pdbx_seq_one_letter_code
_entity_poly.pdbx_strand_id
1 'polypeptide(L)'
;MGFCGKVALVRSLRTWAAVGVATALAVLGTAFAAPTRVVTVSAFAAGPAEAALARLLPDHAAQFTLEPVARPAAGDFFAVSGSAGDVHVQGTSPAVLLSGVNWYLKYTAKVDIGWPGASTARLPATLPAPSGTVRQSATVPHRFALNDTDDGYSGAYRDWASYEKQIDLLALHGVNEVFLQMGADAAYYAAFQEFGYSTAELRSWIPGPAHQSWWLMQNMSGFGGPVTERLIDGRAALGRRIADRLRSLGMTPVLPGYFGTVPPEFVARNPTGRVVPQGGWVGFARPDWLDPRNAMYPTVAEAFYRHQRELFGDSTMYKMDLLHEGGTAGDVPVPDAARAVMNALQTAHPGATWVLLGWQNNPSTQVIDAVDRSRLFVVDGLSDRYDDLDREKAWHGTPYAFGTIPNFGGHTSIGANTTVWAGRFDQWRTKPNSALQGIAYLPEGTGGNPAGYELFAELAWRTVPVDQHAWFADYSARRYGGADPHAAKAWELLRRGPYSTPSGSWSEPQDSLFTARPSLTVATAASWGPDSMRYDPATVQQALAELLQVAPELRSTDAYRFDLVDVARQALANRSRSLLPLLRAAYDAKDLTAFRGHATEWKNDLILLDRLLATDSRFLLGPWLEAAKSWGSTDAEQAAVEYDARSILTTWGTRSGSESGGLHDYANREWSGLVSEFYAVRWTTYLDALDAELASGKAAAAIDWFATEDAWNRQREAYPVQPWGDPVAQAALVHDALPVPARPGPVTGVGGSCVDIPNSNSTSGTGLQLFQCNGTAAQTWTLAGDGTLRALGKCMDVRRGAVTAGTVVQLWDCNGTPAQSWIARADRTLQNTKSGLCLDAEGGSSANGTRLLVWTCTASANQQWQLPG
;
A
#
# COMPACT_ATOMS: atom_id res chain seq x y z
N MET A 1 -6.56 14.78 -81.05
CA MET A 1 -6.73 15.63 -82.25
C MET A 1 -5.91 16.91 -82.05
N GLY A 2 -5.34 17.49 -83.11
CA GLY A 2 -4.91 18.91 -83.12
C GLY A 2 -3.52 19.28 -82.55
N PHE A 3 -2.55 19.37 -83.48
CA PHE A 3 -1.49 20.42 -83.59
C PHE A 3 -0.40 20.70 -82.52
N CYS A 4 0.84 20.74 -83.04
CA CYS A 4 2.07 21.46 -82.63
C CYS A 4 2.66 21.33 -81.21
N GLY A 5 3.98 21.12 -81.02
CA GLY A 5 5.03 20.79 -82.00
C GLY A 5 6.48 21.13 -81.58
N LYS A 6 7.44 20.30 -82.04
CA LYS A 6 8.92 20.53 -82.21
C LYS A 6 9.79 20.73 -80.94
N VAL A 7 10.72 19.80 -80.63
CA VAL A 7 12.20 19.76 -80.96
C VAL A 7 13.02 19.95 -79.65
N ALA A 8 14.20 19.36 -79.37
CA ALA A 8 15.18 18.50 -80.09
C ALA A 8 15.40 17.14 -79.34
N LEU A 9 16.18 16.11 -79.73
CA LEU A 9 17.60 15.91 -80.14
C LEU A 9 18.60 16.10 -78.96
N VAL A 10 19.48 15.16 -78.54
CA VAL A 10 20.55 14.41 -79.28
C VAL A 10 21.11 13.22 -78.43
N ARG A 11 21.39 12.05 -79.07
CA ARG A 11 22.48 11.01 -78.89
C ARG A 11 23.08 10.68 -77.49
N SER A 12 23.79 9.57 -77.22
CA SER A 12 24.02 8.19 -77.75
C SER A 12 25.04 7.53 -76.79
N LEU A 13 25.25 6.22 -76.65
CA LEU A 13 25.78 5.24 -77.63
C LEU A 13 25.78 3.83 -76.98
N ARG A 14 25.93 2.76 -77.77
CA ARG A 14 25.86 1.34 -77.34
C ARG A 14 27.17 0.58 -77.60
N THR A 15 27.41 -0.47 -76.82
CA THR A 15 28.14 -1.71 -77.17
C THR A 15 27.41 -2.87 -76.44
N TRP A 16 26.95 -4.00 -77.03
CA TRP A 16 27.40 -4.96 -78.05
C TRP A 16 28.44 -6.00 -77.57
N ALA A 17 28.00 -7.27 -77.38
CA ALA A 17 28.63 -8.50 -77.90
C ALA A 17 27.81 -9.78 -77.55
N ALA A 18 27.96 -10.84 -78.36
CA ALA A 18 27.48 -12.23 -78.15
C ALA A 18 28.67 -13.17 -78.54
N VAL A 19 28.73 -14.49 -78.30
CA VAL A 19 27.82 -15.62 -78.63
C VAL A 19 28.31 -16.89 -77.90
N GLY A 20 27.40 -17.82 -77.54
CA GLY A 20 27.71 -19.26 -77.47
C GLY A 20 27.81 -19.90 -76.07
N VAL A 21 26.95 -20.91 -75.82
CA VAL A 21 27.00 -21.88 -74.70
C VAL A 21 27.32 -21.26 -73.32
N ALA A 22 26.33 -20.60 -72.71
CA ALA A 22 26.41 -20.15 -71.32
C ALA A 22 25.03 -20.04 -70.65
N THR A 23 25.08 -19.96 -69.33
CA THR A 23 24.03 -19.85 -68.31
C THR A 23 22.92 -18.81 -68.52
N ALA A 24 21.79 -19.08 -67.85
CA ALA A 24 20.89 -18.14 -67.13
C ALA A 24 19.63 -17.57 -67.82
N LEU A 25 18.51 -17.74 -67.09
CA LEU A 25 17.31 -16.88 -66.97
C LEU A 25 16.51 -16.53 -68.26
N ALA A 26 15.20 -16.82 -68.41
CA ALA A 26 14.06 -16.82 -67.48
C ALA A 26 13.72 -15.45 -66.86
N VAL A 27 12.42 -15.17 -66.69
CA VAL A 27 11.84 -13.91 -66.18
C VAL A 27 11.89 -12.71 -67.16
N LEU A 28 10.78 -12.49 -67.86
CA LEU A 28 10.16 -11.17 -68.06
C LEU A 28 8.78 -11.36 -68.72
N GLY A 29 7.80 -11.71 -67.91
CA GLY A 29 6.44 -12.04 -68.32
C GLY A 29 5.44 -12.07 -67.16
N THR A 30 5.77 -11.43 -66.04
CA THR A 30 4.87 -11.24 -64.91
C THR A 30 4.28 -9.84 -65.00
N ALA A 31 2.95 -9.75 -65.08
CA ALA A 31 2.25 -8.48 -65.01
C ALA A 31 2.60 -7.77 -63.69
N PHE A 32 2.86 -6.46 -63.76
CA PHE A 32 2.87 -5.59 -62.58
C PHE A 32 1.44 -5.45 -62.06
N ALA A 33 0.98 -6.46 -61.32
CA ALA A 33 0.01 -6.22 -60.28
C ALA A 33 0.70 -5.30 -59.26
N ALA A 34 0.34 -4.02 -59.26
CA ALA A 34 0.75 -3.12 -58.19
C ALA A 34 0.35 -3.78 -56.86
N PRO A 35 1.21 -3.75 -55.83
CA PRO A 35 0.83 -4.29 -54.53
C PRO A 35 -0.41 -3.54 -54.06
N THR A 36 -1.53 -4.25 -53.97
CA THR A 36 -2.72 -3.74 -53.30
C THR A 36 -2.30 -3.45 -51.88
N ARG A 37 -2.07 -2.16 -51.58
CA ARG A 37 -1.95 -1.67 -50.21
C ARG A 37 -3.27 -2.05 -49.53
N VAL A 38 -3.24 -3.15 -48.79
CA VAL A 38 -4.23 -3.43 -47.77
C VAL A 38 -4.06 -2.29 -46.78
N VAL A 39 -4.93 -1.29 -46.85
CA VAL A 39 -5.02 -0.26 -45.83
C VAL A 39 -5.66 -0.96 -44.64
N THR A 40 -4.82 -1.51 -43.76
CA THR A 40 -5.22 -1.94 -42.43
C THR A 40 -5.74 -0.70 -41.71
N VAL A 41 -7.06 -0.62 -41.57
CA VAL A 41 -7.69 0.43 -40.77
C VAL A 41 -7.31 0.16 -39.32
N SER A 42 -6.53 1.06 -38.73
CA SER A 42 -6.11 0.97 -37.32
C SER A 42 -7.34 0.84 -36.43
N ALA A 43 -7.34 -0.12 -35.49
CA ALA A 43 -8.50 -0.40 -34.65
C ALA A 43 -8.88 0.77 -33.72
N PHE A 44 -7.87 1.56 -33.33
CA PHE A 44 -7.98 2.80 -32.55
C PHE A 44 -6.71 3.65 -32.78
N ALA A 45 -6.59 4.82 -32.13
CA ALA A 45 -5.41 5.67 -32.21
C ALA A 45 -4.34 5.30 -31.16
N ALA A 46 -3.10 5.05 -31.58
CA ALA A 46 -1.98 4.75 -30.67
C ALA A 46 -1.45 5.98 -29.90
N GLY A 47 -1.60 7.19 -30.47
CA GLY A 47 -1.06 8.46 -29.94
C GLY A 47 -1.18 8.69 -28.43
N PRO A 48 -2.31 8.40 -27.77
CA PRO A 48 -2.43 8.54 -26.31
C PRO A 48 -1.48 7.64 -25.49
N ALA A 49 -1.13 6.46 -26.02
CA ALA A 49 -0.13 5.56 -25.46
C ALA A 49 1.30 5.98 -25.86
N GLU A 50 1.52 6.41 -27.10
CA GLU A 50 2.81 6.96 -27.55
C GLU A 50 3.22 8.17 -26.68
N ALA A 51 2.27 9.04 -26.33
CA ALA A 51 2.50 10.18 -25.44
C ALA A 51 2.80 9.78 -23.98
N ALA A 52 2.17 8.71 -23.46
CA ALA A 52 2.53 8.15 -22.16
C ALA A 52 3.95 7.57 -22.19
N LEU A 53 4.24 6.79 -23.24
CA LEU A 53 5.53 6.14 -23.43
C LEU A 53 6.68 7.16 -23.54
N ALA A 54 6.45 8.27 -24.25
CA ALA A 54 7.41 9.38 -24.34
C ALA A 54 7.68 10.07 -22.99
N ARG A 55 6.75 10.03 -22.02
CA ARG A 55 6.98 10.54 -20.65
C ARG A 55 7.64 9.51 -19.74
N LEU A 56 7.26 8.24 -19.88
CA LEU A 56 7.79 7.14 -19.06
C LEU A 56 9.22 6.74 -19.47
N LEU A 57 9.53 6.82 -20.76
CA LEU A 57 10.79 6.38 -21.38
C LEU A 57 11.24 7.36 -22.49
N PRO A 58 11.56 8.63 -22.16
CA PRO A 58 11.87 9.67 -23.15
C PRO A 58 13.01 9.29 -24.11
N ASP A 59 14.05 8.63 -23.60
CA ASP A 59 15.24 8.25 -24.39
C ASP A 59 15.04 6.97 -25.24
N HIS A 60 13.98 6.21 -24.99
CA HIS A 60 13.73 4.90 -25.61
C HIS A 60 12.41 4.80 -26.37
N ALA A 61 11.49 5.75 -26.24
CA ALA A 61 10.16 5.69 -26.86
C ALA A 61 10.22 5.50 -28.39
N ALA A 62 11.22 6.08 -29.06
CA ALA A 62 11.43 5.93 -30.51
C ALA A 62 11.90 4.52 -30.95
N GLN A 63 12.26 3.65 -30.01
CA GLN A 63 12.62 2.23 -30.25
C GLN A 63 11.40 1.30 -30.09
N PHE A 64 10.20 1.85 -29.89
CA PHE A 64 8.95 1.09 -29.84
C PHE A 64 8.03 1.44 -31.02
N THR A 65 7.51 0.41 -31.68
CA THR A 65 6.36 0.53 -32.59
C THR A 65 5.13 -0.03 -31.89
N LEU A 66 4.09 0.80 -31.72
CA LEU A 66 2.83 0.42 -31.10
C LEU A 66 1.76 0.16 -32.17
N GLU A 67 1.24 -1.07 -32.29
CA GLU A 67 0.23 -1.47 -33.28
C GLU A 67 -1.16 -1.70 -32.63
N PRO A 68 -2.15 -0.81 -32.89
CA PRO A 68 -3.53 -1.01 -32.48
C PRO A 68 -4.20 -2.20 -33.18
N VAL A 69 -4.63 -3.20 -32.41
CA VAL A 69 -5.35 -4.38 -32.92
C VAL A 69 -6.77 -4.44 -32.36
N ALA A 70 -7.70 -5.04 -33.12
CA ALA A 70 -9.10 -5.16 -32.70
C ALA A 70 -9.24 -6.08 -31.48
N ARG A 71 -10.05 -5.67 -30.49
CA ARG A 71 -10.37 -6.48 -29.31
C ARG A 71 -11.22 -7.71 -29.72
N PRO A 72 -10.74 -8.94 -29.52
CA PRO A 72 -11.52 -10.15 -29.78
C PRO A 72 -12.56 -10.39 -28.69
N ALA A 73 -13.52 -11.29 -28.95
CA ALA A 73 -14.51 -11.72 -27.95
C ALA A 73 -13.90 -12.35 -26.68
N ALA A 74 -12.64 -12.82 -26.76
CA ALA A 74 -11.89 -13.36 -25.62
C ALA A 74 -11.34 -12.28 -24.66
N GLY A 75 -11.51 -10.99 -24.95
CA GLY A 75 -11.06 -9.88 -24.09
C GLY A 75 -9.74 -9.24 -24.53
N ASP A 76 -9.10 -8.53 -23.60
CA ASP A 76 -7.87 -7.79 -23.87
C ASP A 76 -6.64 -8.70 -24.03
N PHE A 77 -5.74 -8.34 -24.93
CA PHE A 77 -4.45 -9.01 -25.10
C PHE A 77 -3.37 -8.05 -25.59
N PHE A 78 -2.12 -8.39 -25.33
CA PHE A 78 -0.98 -7.78 -26.02
C PHE A 78 -0.03 -8.86 -26.58
N ALA A 79 0.78 -8.47 -27.56
CA ALA A 79 1.90 -9.27 -28.03
C ALA A 79 3.14 -8.39 -28.23
N VAL A 80 4.29 -8.88 -27.78
CA VAL A 80 5.60 -8.21 -27.86
C VAL A 80 6.49 -9.04 -28.79
N SER A 81 7.10 -8.40 -29.76
CA SER A 81 8.04 -8.99 -30.73
C SER A 81 9.08 -7.94 -31.14
N GLY A 82 9.88 -8.21 -32.17
CA GLY A 82 10.79 -7.22 -32.77
C GLY A 82 12.25 -7.65 -32.72
N SER A 83 13.14 -6.66 -32.83
CA SER A 83 14.59 -6.84 -32.83
C SER A 83 15.28 -5.82 -31.91
N ALA A 84 16.61 -5.84 -31.85
CA ALA A 84 17.34 -4.93 -30.97
C ALA A 84 17.20 -3.48 -31.46
N GLY A 85 16.66 -2.61 -30.61
CA GLY A 85 16.32 -1.22 -30.94
C GLY A 85 15.05 -1.00 -31.77
N ASP A 86 14.27 -2.06 -32.02
CA ASP A 86 12.98 -2.01 -32.73
C ASP A 86 12.01 -3.02 -32.10
N VAL A 87 11.43 -2.62 -30.98
CA VAL A 87 10.49 -3.43 -30.19
C VAL A 87 9.06 -3.16 -30.67
N HIS A 88 8.37 -4.21 -31.08
CA HIS A 88 7.03 -4.10 -31.65
C HIS A 88 5.98 -4.62 -30.67
N VAL A 89 4.99 -3.81 -30.33
CA VAL A 89 3.94 -4.14 -29.35
C VAL A 89 2.56 -4.01 -29.97
N GLN A 90 1.83 -5.12 -30.07
CA GLN A 90 0.41 -5.15 -30.42
C GLN A 90 -0.45 -5.06 -29.15
N GLY A 91 -1.59 -4.36 -29.20
CA GLY A 91 -2.50 -4.26 -28.05
C GLY A 91 -3.93 -3.88 -28.42
N THR A 92 -4.90 -4.31 -27.60
CA THR A 92 -6.35 -4.13 -27.82
C THR A 92 -6.93 -2.79 -27.35
N SER A 93 -6.12 -1.97 -26.65
CA SER A 93 -6.40 -0.57 -26.31
C SER A 93 -5.08 0.17 -26.07
N PRO A 94 -5.07 1.52 -25.96
CA PRO A 94 -3.86 2.27 -25.62
C PRO A 94 -3.25 1.85 -24.27
N ALA A 95 -4.06 1.61 -23.23
CA ALA A 95 -3.57 1.09 -21.95
C ALA A 95 -2.97 -0.33 -22.10
N VAL A 96 -3.54 -1.19 -22.94
CA VAL A 96 -3.03 -2.54 -23.18
C VAL A 96 -1.74 -2.54 -24.01
N LEU A 97 -1.53 -1.56 -24.90
CA LEU A 97 -0.23 -1.31 -25.53
C LEU A 97 0.84 -0.98 -24.48
N LEU A 98 0.53 -0.11 -23.51
CA LEU A 98 1.45 0.19 -22.40
C LEU A 98 1.70 -1.04 -21.51
N SER A 99 0.67 -1.87 -21.26
CA SER A 99 0.83 -3.14 -20.54
C SER A 99 1.82 -4.08 -21.24
N GLY A 100 1.79 -4.13 -22.57
CA GLY A 100 2.76 -4.88 -23.38
C GLY A 100 4.18 -4.31 -23.29
N VAL A 101 4.33 -2.97 -23.29
CA VAL A 101 5.63 -2.32 -23.01
C VAL A 101 6.12 -2.69 -21.61
N ASN A 102 5.27 -2.64 -20.58
CA ASN A 102 5.67 -3.02 -19.22
C ASN A 102 6.12 -4.48 -19.16
N TRP A 103 5.39 -5.39 -19.79
CA TRP A 103 5.78 -6.80 -19.87
C TRP A 103 7.16 -6.99 -20.55
N TYR A 104 7.42 -6.24 -21.62
CA TYR A 104 8.73 -6.19 -22.25
C TYR A 104 9.82 -5.71 -21.29
N LEU A 105 9.59 -4.60 -20.56
CA LEU A 105 10.55 -4.04 -19.61
C LEU A 105 10.91 -5.05 -18.51
N LYS A 106 9.89 -5.67 -17.90
CA LYS A 106 10.05 -6.62 -16.79
C LYS A 106 10.77 -7.90 -17.20
N TYR A 107 10.38 -8.49 -18.33
CA TYR A 107 10.83 -9.85 -18.69
C TYR A 107 11.94 -9.90 -19.72
N THR A 108 12.07 -8.91 -20.59
CA THR A 108 13.12 -8.83 -21.62
C THR A 108 14.22 -7.84 -21.23
N ALA A 109 13.87 -6.59 -20.92
CA ALA A 109 14.87 -5.55 -20.59
C ALA A 109 15.39 -5.62 -19.15
N LYS A 110 14.71 -6.38 -18.28
CA LYS A 110 15.03 -6.56 -16.85
C LYS A 110 15.14 -5.24 -16.07
N VAL A 111 14.17 -4.34 -16.30
CA VAL A 111 13.96 -3.11 -15.51
C VAL A 111 12.50 -3.02 -15.02
N ASP A 112 12.25 -2.08 -14.12
CA ASP A 112 10.98 -1.87 -13.42
C ASP A 112 10.56 -0.39 -13.46
N ILE A 113 9.26 -0.15 -13.60
CA ILE A 113 8.63 1.17 -13.40
C ILE A 113 7.52 0.97 -12.38
N GLY A 114 7.90 0.71 -11.13
CA GLY A 114 6.98 0.49 -10.03
C GLY A 114 6.31 1.76 -9.52
N TRP A 115 5.32 1.57 -8.65
CA TRP A 115 4.56 2.63 -8.01
C TRP A 115 4.72 2.55 -6.49
N PRO A 116 5.75 3.19 -5.89
CA PRO A 116 6.82 3.99 -6.50
C PRO A 116 8.13 3.20 -6.78
N GLY A 117 9.10 3.90 -7.40
CA GLY A 117 10.44 3.41 -7.65
C GLY A 117 10.64 2.97 -9.10
N ALA A 118 11.73 3.38 -9.75
CA ALA A 118 12.10 2.89 -11.08
C ALA A 118 13.59 2.56 -11.22
N SER A 119 13.90 1.66 -12.16
CA SER A 119 15.26 1.29 -12.58
C SER A 119 15.57 1.58 -14.05
N THR A 120 14.74 2.38 -14.73
CA THR A 120 14.90 2.72 -16.16
C THR A 120 16.25 3.34 -16.52
N ALA A 121 16.92 4.01 -15.57
CA ALA A 121 18.30 4.48 -15.72
C ALA A 121 19.34 3.36 -15.98
N ARG A 122 18.95 2.08 -15.83
CA ARG A 122 19.75 0.88 -16.15
C ARG A 122 19.47 0.32 -17.55
N LEU A 123 18.52 0.90 -18.30
CA LEU A 123 18.28 0.49 -19.69
C LEU A 123 19.52 0.76 -20.57
N PRO A 124 19.91 -0.18 -21.44
CA PRO A 124 20.92 0.07 -22.45
C PRO A 124 20.42 1.11 -23.46
N ALA A 125 21.34 1.82 -24.12
CA ALA A 125 20.99 2.80 -25.17
C ALA A 125 20.23 2.18 -26.35
N THR A 126 20.52 0.91 -26.67
CA THR A 126 19.75 0.10 -27.62
C THR A 126 19.00 -1.00 -26.87
N LEU A 127 17.68 -0.99 -26.96
CA LEU A 127 16.80 -1.96 -26.31
C LEU A 127 17.09 -3.41 -26.76
N PRO A 128 17.17 -4.40 -25.85
CA PRO A 128 17.41 -5.79 -26.23
C PRO A 128 16.22 -6.40 -26.98
N ALA A 129 16.50 -7.30 -27.93
CA ALA A 129 15.47 -8.05 -28.64
C ALA A 129 14.75 -9.05 -27.70
N PRO A 130 13.42 -9.20 -27.79
CA PRO A 130 12.71 -10.34 -27.21
C PRO A 130 13.27 -11.67 -27.74
N SER A 131 13.28 -12.71 -26.91
CA SER A 131 13.73 -14.06 -27.31
C SER A 131 12.79 -14.74 -28.33
N GLY A 132 11.60 -14.18 -28.52
CA GLY A 132 10.58 -14.58 -29.49
C GLY A 132 9.34 -13.71 -29.29
N THR A 133 8.26 -14.00 -30.02
CA THR A 133 6.98 -13.30 -29.79
C THR A 133 6.36 -13.77 -28.46
N VAL A 134 6.25 -12.87 -27.49
CA VAL A 134 5.57 -13.09 -26.22
C VAL A 134 4.14 -12.56 -26.33
N ARG A 135 3.13 -13.38 -26.01
CA ARG A 135 1.72 -12.97 -26.01
C ARG A 135 1.12 -13.23 -24.65
N GLN A 136 0.40 -12.25 -24.09
CA GLN A 136 -0.44 -12.41 -22.92
C GLN A 136 -1.87 -11.97 -23.21
N SER A 137 -2.83 -12.59 -22.52
CA SER A 137 -4.25 -12.24 -22.60
C SER A 137 -4.78 -12.07 -21.18
N ALA A 138 -5.63 -11.06 -20.96
CA ALA A 138 -6.22 -10.84 -19.66
C ALA A 138 -7.14 -12.00 -19.30
N THR A 139 -7.04 -12.52 -18.07
CA THR A 139 -7.89 -13.61 -17.57
C THR A 139 -9.21 -13.12 -16.98
N VAL A 140 -9.35 -11.81 -16.82
CA VAL A 140 -10.55 -11.11 -16.32
C VAL A 140 -10.77 -9.79 -17.09
N PRO A 141 -12.01 -9.40 -17.42
CA PRO A 141 -12.27 -8.15 -18.14
C PRO A 141 -12.00 -6.89 -17.31
N HIS A 142 -12.32 -6.88 -16.01
CA HIS A 142 -12.23 -5.70 -15.15
C HIS A 142 -10.91 -5.65 -14.36
N ARG A 143 -10.21 -4.52 -14.41
CA ARG A 143 -9.00 -4.23 -13.62
C ARG A 143 -9.17 -2.84 -13.03
N PHE A 144 -9.78 -2.82 -11.85
CA PHE A 144 -10.22 -1.62 -11.14
C PHE A 144 -9.13 -1.10 -10.19
N ALA A 145 -9.02 0.22 -10.07
CA ALA A 145 -8.09 0.87 -9.15
C ALA A 145 -8.72 2.03 -8.36
N LEU A 146 -8.13 2.24 -7.18
CA LEU A 146 -8.36 3.31 -6.19
C LEU A 146 -9.59 3.08 -5.30
N ASN A 147 -9.41 3.32 -4.00
CA ASN A 147 -10.46 3.27 -2.99
C ASN A 147 -11.31 4.56 -3.01
N ASP A 148 -12.46 4.53 -2.35
CA ASP A 148 -13.24 5.71 -2.01
C ASP A 148 -12.46 6.73 -1.18
N THR A 149 -11.41 6.33 -0.46
CA THR A 149 -10.60 7.21 0.39
C THR A 149 -9.28 7.70 -0.23
N ASP A 150 -8.86 7.21 -1.41
CA ASP A 150 -7.56 7.59 -2.02
C ASP A 150 -7.47 9.08 -2.38
N ASP A 151 -8.57 9.73 -2.80
CA ASP A 151 -8.52 11.18 -3.03
C ASP A 151 -8.22 11.90 -1.71
N GLY A 152 -8.99 11.65 -0.65
CA GLY A 152 -8.77 12.30 0.65
C GLY A 152 -7.34 12.13 1.21
N TYR A 153 -6.80 10.90 1.21
CA TYR A 153 -5.49 10.62 1.79
C TYR A 153 -4.29 10.85 0.86
N SER A 154 -4.50 10.99 -0.45
CA SER A 154 -3.39 10.98 -1.41
C SER A 154 -3.57 11.92 -2.61
N GLY A 155 -4.81 12.12 -3.08
CA GLY A 155 -5.15 12.88 -4.30
C GLY A 155 -5.58 14.33 -4.09
N ALA A 156 -6.07 14.70 -2.89
CA ALA A 156 -6.90 15.88 -2.62
C ALA A 156 -6.33 17.20 -3.13
N TYR A 157 -4.99 17.33 -3.09
CA TYR A 157 -4.25 18.51 -3.51
C TYR A 157 -3.22 18.26 -4.62
N ARG A 158 -3.25 17.09 -5.27
CA ARG A 158 -2.36 16.76 -6.39
C ARG A 158 -2.59 17.72 -7.57
N ASP A 159 -1.50 18.05 -8.24
CA ASP A 159 -1.52 18.81 -9.48
C ASP A 159 -1.76 17.91 -10.71
N TRP A 160 -1.86 18.51 -11.89
CA TRP A 160 -2.00 17.74 -13.12
C TRP A 160 -0.83 16.79 -13.38
N ALA A 161 0.42 17.21 -13.15
CA ALA A 161 1.58 16.37 -13.47
C ALA A 161 1.60 15.09 -12.63
N SER A 162 1.20 15.20 -11.36
CA SER A 162 1.03 14.07 -10.44
C SER A 162 -0.06 13.09 -10.94
N TYR A 163 -1.23 13.60 -11.35
CA TYR A 163 -2.29 12.76 -11.91
C TYR A 163 -1.92 12.14 -13.26
N GLU A 164 -1.30 12.89 -14.17
CA GLU A 164 -0.88 12.35 -15.48
C GLU A 164 0.10 11.18 -15.30
N LYS A 165 1.06 11.32 -14.36
CA LYS A 165 1.96 10.23 -13.98
C LYS A 165 1.22 9.05 -13.35
N GLN A 166 0.28 9.27 -12.43
CA GLN A 166 -0.53 8.20 -11.84
C GLN A 166 -1.31 7.43 -12.93
N ILE A 167 -1.97 8.15 -13.84
CA ILE A 167 -2.78 7.58 -14.93
C ILE A 167 -1.92 6.78 -15.92
N ASP A 168 -0.75 7.30 -16.30
CA ASP A 168 0.20 6.59 -17.16
C ASP A 168 0.72 5.31 -16.47
N LEU A 169 0.99 5.34 -15.15
CA LEU A 169 1.38 4.16 -14.37
C LEU A 169 0.24 3.14 -14.24
N LEU A 170 -0.99 3.56 -13.96
CA LEU A 170 -2.16 2.66 -13.90
C LEU A 170 -2.33 1.92 -15.23
N ALA A 171 -2.27 2.64 -16.35
CA ALA A 171 -2.35 2.07 -17.70
C ALA A 171 -1.18 1.11 -18.01
N LEU A 172 0.05 1.45 -17.58
CA LEU A 172 1.25 0.62 -17.72
C LEU A 172 1.11 -0.73 -16.98
N HIS A 173 0.31 -0.80 -15.92
CA HIS A 173 0.03 -2.04 -15.17
C HIS A 173 -1.29 -2.72 -15.60
N GLY A 174 -1.96 -2.21 -16.64
CA GLY A 174 -3.13 -2.85 -17.25
C GLY A 174 -4.46 -2.60 -16.57
N VAL A 175 -4.51 -1.65 -15.63
CA VAL A 175 -5.76 -1.06 -15.11
C VAL A 175 -6.57 -0.52 -16.29
N ASN A 176 -7.89 -0.71 -16.24
CA ASN A 176 -8.82 -0.17 -17.24
C ASN A 176 -10.00 0.59 -16.63
N GLU A 177 -10.17 0.57 -15.31
CA GLU A 177 -11.22 1.25 -14.56
C GLU A 177 -10.60 1.98 -13.38
N VAL A 178 -10.86 3.29 -13.26
CA VAL A 178 -10.24 4.13 -12.22
C VAL A 178 -11.32 4.98 -11.57
N PHE A 179 -11.42 4.92 -10.24
CA PHE A 179 -12.36 5.76 -9.51
C PHE A 179 -11.90 7.23 -9.49
N LEU A 180 -12.80 8.16 -9.85
CA LEU A 180 -12.50 9.57 -10.04
C LEU A 180 -13.43 10.45 -9.19
N GLN A 181 -12.91 10.94 -8.06
CA GLN A 181 -13.64 11.83 -7.14
C GLN A 181 -13.38 13.32 -7.37
N MET A 182 -12.22 13.66 -7.94
CA MET A 182 -11.76 15.04 -8.16
C MET A 182 -12.83 15.87 -8.89
N GLY A 183 -13.35 16.91 -8.22
CA GLY A 183 -14.37 17.82 -8.75
C GLY A 183 -15.83 17.36 -8.61
N ALA A 184 -16.11 16.20 -7.99
CA ALA A 184 -17.48 15.73 -7.80
C ALA A 184 -18.32 16.68 -6.93
N ASP A 185 -17.67 17.47 -6.06
CA ASP A 185 -18.26 18.55 -5.28
C ASP A 185 -18.93 19.62 -6.16
N ALA A 186 -18.39 19.93 -7.34
CA ALA A 186 -19.00 20.88 -8.26
C ALA A 186 -20.36 20.44 -8.84
N ALA A 187 -20.56 19.12 -9.04
CA ALA A 187 -21.85 18.59 -9.50
C ALA A 187 -22.95 18.74 -8.43
N TYR A 188 -22.59 18.48 -7.17
CA TYR A 188 -23.46 18.76 -6.02
C TYR A 188 -23.72 20.26 -5.84
N TYR A 189 -22.67 21.08 -5.94
CA TYR A 189 -22.77 22.54 -5.83
C TYR A 189 -23.78 23.12 -6.82
N ALA A 190 -23.59 22.84 -8.11
CA ALA A 190 -24.47 23.34 -9.16
C ALA A 190 -25.91 22.78 -9.05
N ALA A 191 -26.06 21.49 -8.74
CA ALA A 191 -27.39 20.88 -8.59
C ALA A 191 -28.19 21.50 -7.45
N PHE A 192 -27.61 21.67 -6.25
CA PHE A 192 -28.39 22.16 -5.10
C PHE A 192 -28.71 23.66 -5.14
N GLN A 193 -28.05 24.46 -5.98
CA GLN A 193 -28.51 25.82 -6.27
C GLN A 193 -29.92 25.85 -6.89
N GLU A 194 -30.29 24.83 -7.69
CA GLU A 194 -31.64 24.70 -8.27
C GLU A 194 -32.70 24.35 -7.22
N PHE A 195 -32.30 23.81 -6.07
CA PHE A 195 -33.17 23.40 -4.95
C PHE A 195 -33.18 24.43 -3.80
N GLY A 196 -32.90 25.70 -4.13
CA GLY A 196 -33.10 26.85 -3.23
C GLY A 196 -31.95 27.13 -2.24
N TYR A 197 -30.76 26.57 -2.47
CA TYR A 197 -29.59 26.86 -1.64
C TYR A 197 -28.74 28.00 -2.20
N SER A 198 -28.25 28.85 -1.29
CA SER A 198 -27.27 29.87 -1.60
C SER A 198 -25.85 29.28 -1.70
N THR A 199 -24.98 30.01 -2.40
CA THR A 199 -23.56 29.66 -2.53
C THR A 199 -22.87 29.51 -1.18
N ALA A 200 -23.19 30.37 -0.22
CA ALA A 200 -22.62 30.36 1.14
C ALA A 200 -23.00 29.11 1.94
N GLU A 201 -24.23 28.62 1.81
CA GLU A 201 -24.70 27.40 2.49
C GLU A 201 -23.98 26.17 1.94
N LEU A 202 -23.93 26.03 0.61
CA LEU A 202 -23.28 24.88 -0.05
C LEU A 202 -21.78 24.83 0.22
N ARG A 203 -21.10 25.98 0.16
CA ARG A 203 -19.67 26.11 0.51
C ARG A 203 -19.36 25.79 1.96
N SER A 204 -20.34 25.90 2.87
CA SER A 204 -20.20 25.54 4.29
C SER A 204 -20.53 24.07 4.55
N TRP A 205 -21.32 23.46 3.66
CA TRP A 205 -21.72 22.05 3.72
C TRP A 205 -20.70 21.10 3.07
N ILE A 206 -20.06 21.52 1.99
CA ILE A 206 -18.97 20.79 1.31
C ILE A 206 -17.69 20.88 2.18
N PRO A 207 -17.08 19.74 2.57
CA PRO A 207 -15.83 19.75 3.33
C PRO A 207 -14.63 20.26 2.53
N GLY A 208 -13.55 20.56 3.25
CA GLY A 208 -12.22 20.72 2.65
C GLY A 208 -11.80 19.49 1.81
N PRO A 209 -11.04 19.68 0.71
CA PRO A 209 -10.69 18.61 -0.23
C PRO A 209 -10.20 17.29 0.36
N ALA A 210 -9.39 17.29 1.43
CA ALA A 210 -8.90 16.07 2.05
C ALA A 210 -10.04 15.24 2.69
N HIS A 211 -11.16 15.86 3.04
CA HIS A 211 -12.31 15.22 3.70
C HIS A 211 -13.49 14.92 2.77
N GLN A 212 -13.41 15.28 1.49
CA GLN A 212 -14.54 15.11 0.55
C GLN A 212 -14.92 13.64 0.32
N SER A 213 -13.98 12.70 0.42
CA SER A 213 -14.24 11.26 0.27
C SER A 213 -15.33 10.74 1.23
N TRP A 214 -15.27 11.10 2.51
CA TRP A 214 -16.29 10.69 3.50
C TRP A 214 -17.63 11.41 3.30
N TRP A 215 -17.63 12.62 2.76
CA TRP A 215 -18.87 13.30 2.39
C TRP A 215 -19.54 12.68 1.15
N LEU A 216 -18.76 12.25 0.15
CA LEU A 216 -19.28 11.47 -0.99
C LEU A 216 -19.87 10.11 -0.56
N MET A 217 -19.35 9.51 0.52
CA MET A 217 -19.90 8.31 1.17
C MET A 217 -21.03 8.60 2.19
N GLN A 218 -21.54 9.83 2.29
CA GLN A 218 -22.56 10.27 3.27
C GLN A 218 -22.17 10.11 4.75
N ASN A 219 -20.88 9.98 5.07
CA ASN A 219 -20.37 9.80 6.43
C ASN A 219 -20.23 11.13 7.20
N MET A 220 -19.96 12.25 6.52
CA MET A 220 -19.82 13.55 7.19
C MET A 220 -20.26 14.71 6.29
N SER A 221 -20.39 15.90 6.86
CA SER A 221 -20.54 17.15 6.11
C SER A 221 -19.93 18.33 6.88
N GLY A 222 -19.55 19.39 6.17
CA GLY A 222 -18.71 20.47 6.70
C GLY A 222 -17.30 19.98 7.09
N PHE A 223 -16.60 20.78 7.92
CA PHE A 223 -15.17 20.66 8.25
C PHE A 223 -14.20 21.15 7.16
N GLY A 224 -13.03 21.67 7.55
CA GLY A 224 -12.02 22.26 6.66
C GLY A 224 -12.42 23.56 5.93
N GLY A 225 -13.70 23.87 5.85
CA GLY A 225 -14.27 24.99 5.08
C GLY A 225 -14.62 26.25 5.88
N PRO A 226 -15.41 27.18 5.29
CA PRO A 226 -16.09 27.01 4.01
C PRO A 226 -15.14 27.01 2.81
N VAL A 227 -15.32 26.07 1.88
CA VAL A 227 -14.55 26.03 0.62
C VAL A 227 -14.86 27.26 -0.23
N THR A 228 -14.03 27.55 -1.25
CA THR A 228 -14.25 28.68 -2.16
C THR A 228 -14.71 28.21 -3.55
N GLU A 229 -15.46 29.05 -4.26
CA GLU A 229 -15.93 28.74 -5.61
C GLU A 229 -14.76 28.46 -6.56
N ARG A 230 -13.67 29.24 -6.47
CA ARG A 230 -12.43 28.99 -7.21
C ARG A 230 -11.82 27.61 -6.92
N LEU A 231 -11.93 27.10 -5.69
CA LEU A 231 -11.46 25.76 -5.33
C LEU A 231 -12.33 24.67 -5.98
N ILE A 232 -13.65 24.83 -5.93
CA ILE A 232 -14.63 23.95 -6.58
C ILE A 232 -14.40 23.94 -8.11
N ASP A 233 -14.33 25.12 -8.73
CA ASP A 233 -14.10 25.29 -10.18
C ASP A 233 -12.76 24.68 -10.62
N GLY A 234 -11.69 24.89 -9.82
CA GLY A 234 -10.37 24.33 -10.08
C GLY A 234 -10.36 22.80 -10.01
N ARG A 235 -10.99 22.22 -8.98
CA ARG A 235 -11.13 20.76 -8.83
C ARG A 235 -11.95 20.17 -9.98
N ALA A 236 -13.04 20.82 -10.39
CA ALA A 236 -13.83 20.42 -11.56
C ALA A 236 -13.03 20.46 -12.88
N ALA A 237 -12.25 21.52 -13.10
CA ALA A 237 -11.39 21.64 -14.28
C ALA A 237 -10.31 20.53 -14.33
N LEU A 238 -9.72 20.18 -13.18
CA LEU A 238 -8.77 19.08 -13.07
C LEU A 238 -9.46 17.72 -13.27
N GLY A 239 -10.63 17.50 -12.64
CA GLY A 239 -11.44 16.29 -12.79
C GLY A 239 -11.83 16.00 -14.24
N ARG A 240 -12.23 17.03 -15.00
CA ARG A 240 -12.48 16.92 -16.46
C ARG A 240 -11.23 16.43 -17.19
N ARG A 241 -10.07 17.04 -16.92
CA ARG A 241 -8.80 16.69 -17.56
C ARG A 241 -8.36 15.26 -17.24
N ILE A 242 -8.63 14.77 -16.03
CA ILE A 242 -8.41 13.37 -15.63
C ILE A 242 -9.35 12.44 -16.40
N ALA A 243 -10.66 12.73 -16.42
CA ALA A 243 -11.66 11.92 -17.12
C ALA A 243 -11.34 11.79 -18.62
N ASP A 244 -10.96 12.89 -19.28
CA ASP A 244 -10.57 12.91 -20.69
C ASP A 244 -9.28 12.12 -20.95
N ARG A 245 -8.29 12.18 -20.04
CA ARG A 245 -7.06 11.40 -20.16
C ARG A 245 -7.32 9.90 -19.98
N LEU A 246 -8.14 9.51 -19.01
CA LEU A 246 -8.56 8.11 -18.81
C LEU A 246 -9.24 7.56 -20.08
N ARG A 247 -10.22 8.30 -20.63
CA ARG A 247 -10.87 7.95 -21.90
C ARG A 247 -9.89 7.88 -23.07
N SER A 248 -8.94 8.81 -23.15
CA SER A 248 -7.92 8.82 -24.22
C SER A 248 -7.08 7.53 -24.23
N LEU A 249 -6.86 6.91 -23.07
CA LEU A 249 -6.13 5.66 -22.93
C LEU A 249 -7.00 4.40 -23.11
N GLY A 250 -8.30 4.56 -23.41
CA GLY A 250 -9.26 3.47 -23.48
C GLY A 250 -9.64 2.91 -22.10
N MET A 251 -9.51 3.72 -21.05
CA MET A 251 -9.92 3.39 -19.68
C MET A 251 -11.23 4.11 -19.30
N THR A 252 -11.98 3.52 -18.38
CA THR A 252 -13.24 4.04 -17.85
C THR A 252 -12.97 4.94 -16.63
N PRO A 253 -13.31 6.24 -16.68
CA PRO A 253 -13.42 7.06 -15.47
C PRO A 253 -14.69 6.65 -14.71
N VAL A 254 -14.55 5.93 -13.60
CA VAL A 254 -15.68 5.53 -12.76
C VAL A 254 -16.07 6.74 -11.90
N LEU A 255 -17.27 7.28 -12.09
CA LEU A 255 -17.71 8.51 -11.43
C LEU A 255 -18.58 8.21 -10.19
N PRO A 256 -18.63 9.06 -9.16
CA PRO A 256 -19.62 8.95 -8.09
C PRO A 256 -21.03 9.09 -8.65
N GLY A 257 -21.97 8.21 -8.31
CA GLY A 257 -23.38 8.39 -8.67
C GLY A 257 -24.17 9.12 -7.58
N TYR A 258 -25.43 9.46 -7.88
CA TYR A 258 -26.36 10.03 -6.90
C TYR A 258 -27.24 8.95 -6.27
N PHE A 259 -27.23 8.92 -4.94
CA PHE A 259 -27.99 7.97 -4.12
C PHE A 259 -28.72 8.62 -2.94
N GLY A 260 -29.01 9.93 -3.01
CA GLY A 260 -29.91 10.63 -2.08
C GLY A 260 -29.25 11.58 -1.09
N THR A 261 -27.98 11.93 -1.24
CA THR A 261 -27.32 12.91 -0.37
C THR A 261 -27.97 14.28 -0.53
N VAL A 262 -28.36 14.95 0.57
CA VAL A 262 -28.87 16.34 0.53
C VAL A 262 -28.21 17.22 1.61
N PRO A 263 -28.14 18.55 1.41
CA PRO A 263 -27.72 19.47 2.46
C PRO A 263 -28.77 19.56 3.59
N PRO A 264 -28.41 20.12 4.76
CA PRO A 264 -29.35 20.38 5.85
C PRO A 264 -30.56 21.20 5.39
N GLU A 265 -31.69 21.06 6.12
CA GLU A 265 -32.90 21.84 5.89
C GLU A 265 -33.49 21.71 4.47
N PHE A 266 -33.32 20.54 3.83
CA PHE A 266 -33.82 20.27 2.48
C PHE A 266 -35.34 20.40 2.37
N VAL A 267 -36.08 19.83 3.32
CA VAL A 267 -37.56 19.88 3.33
C VAL A 267 -38.09 21.31 3.56
N ALA A 268 -37.34 22.17 4.26
CA ALA A 268 -37.72 23.57 4.44
C ALA A 268 -37.68 24.37 3.13
N ARG A 269 -36.76 24.03 2.21
CA ARG A 269 -36.67 24.60 0.85
C ARG A 269 -37.55 23.87 -0.17
N ASN A 270 -37.76 22.57 0.03
CA ASN A 270 -38.43 21.66 -0.90
C ASN A 270 -39.55 20.90 -0.15
N PRO A 271 -40.72 21.53 0.10
CA PRO A 271 -41.73 20.99 1.05
C PRO A 271 -42.39 19.67 0.64
N THR A 272 -42.26 19.24 -0.61
CA THR A 272 -42.72 17.93 -1.11
C THR A 272 -41.67 16.83 -0.96
N GLY A 273 -40.42 17.20 -0.65
CA GLY A 273 -39.34 16.28 -0.37
C GLY A 273 -39.56 15.53 0.95
N ARG A 274 -38.86 14.40 1.10
CA ARG A 274 -38.85 13.62 2.33
C ARG A 274 -37.44 13.12 2.59
N VAL A 275 -36.93 13.37 3.78
CA VAL A 275 -35.60 12.92 4.19
C VAL A 275 -35.68 11.97 5.38
N VAL A 276 -34.68 11.09 5.50
CA VAL A 276 -34.41 10.24 6.65
C VAL A 276 -33.13 10.77 7.31
N PRO A 277 -33.20 11.31 8.55
CA PRO A 277 -32.02 11.76 9.27
C PRO A 277 -31.04 10.61 9.51
N GLN A 278 -29.78 10.81 9.12
CA GLN A 278 -28.75 9.75 9.17
C GLN A 278 -27.97 9.69 10.48
N GLY A 279 -28.17 10.66 11.38
CA GLY A 279 -27.47 10.71 12.67
C GLY A 279 -26.00 11.09 12.52
N GLY A 280 -25.10 10.31 13.11
CA GLY A 280 -23.66 10.59 13.11
C GLY A 280 -22.80 9.38 12.76
N TRP A 281 -21.57 9.65 12.35
CA TRP A 281 -20.51 8.68 12.07
C TRP A 281 -19.23 9.22 12.72
N VAL A 282 -18.64 8.44 13.63
CA VAL A 282 -17.43 8.75 14.43
C VAL A 282 -17.27 10.24 14.79
N GLY A 283 -18.27 10.82 15.46
CA GLY A 283 -18.22 12.21 15.95
C GLY A 283 -18.59 13.32 14.96
N PHE A 284 -18.91 12.99 13.70
CA PHE A 284 -19.42 13.93 12.69
C PHE A 284 -20.92 13.72 12.44
N ALA A 285 -21.61 14.79 12.03
CA ALA A 285 -22.98 14.72 11.56
C ALA A 285 -23.03 14.25 10.09
N ARG A 286 -23.82 13.20 9.83
CA ARG A 286 -24.07 12.72 8.47
C ARG A 286 -25.05 13.65 7.76
N PRO A 287 -24.91 13.91 6.44
CA PRO A 287 -25.97 14.53 5.66
C PRO A 287 -27.25 13.70 5.70
N ASP A 288 -28.40 14.37 5.60
CA ASP A 288 -29.69 13.69 5.52
C ASP A 288 -29.82 12.90 4.21
N TRP A 289 -30.64 11.83 4.23
CA TRP A 289 -30.87 10.97 3.08
C TRP A 289 -32.27 11.21 2.48
N LEU A 290 -32.34 11.72 1.25
CA LEU A 290 -33.58 11.88 0.49
C LEU A 290 -34.17 10.50 0.16
N ASP A 291 -35.35 10.19 0.72
CA ASP A 291 -36.07 8.91 0.52
C ASP A 291 -36.23 8.65 -0.99
N PRO A 292 -35.57 7.62 -1.57
CA PRO A 292 -35.58 7.45 -3.02
C PRO A 292 -36.96 7.11 -3.61
N ARG A 293 -37.94 6.78 -2.77
CA ARG A 293 -39.35 6.59 -3.18
C ARG A 293 -40.09 7.92 -3.35
N ASN A 294 -39.56 9.03 -2.84
CA ASN A 294 -40.18 10.34 -2.92
C ASN A 294 -40.08 10.92 -4.35
N ALA A 295 -41.13 11.60 -4.80
CA ALA A 295 -41.19 12.17 -6.16
C ALA A 295 -40.12 13.23 -6.46
N MET A 296 -39.47 13.80 -5.44
CA MET A 296 -38.35 14.74 -5.59
C MET A 296 -37.02 14.03 -5.90
N TYR A 297 -36.85 12.75 -5.51
CA TYR A 297 -35.62 11.99 -5.75
C TYR A 297 -35.20 11.94 -7.23
N PRO A 298 -36.05 11.53 -8.19
CA PRO A 298 -35.66 11.52 -9.60
C PRO A 298 -35.31 12.92 -10.12
N THR A 299 -35.97 13.98 -9.66
CA THR A 299 -35.68 15.37 -10.05
C THR A 299 -34.30 15.83 -9.58
N VAL A 300 -33.92 15.54 -8.32
CA VAL A 300 -32.59 15.86 -7.79
C VAL A 300 -31.51 15.01 -8.46
N ALA A 301 -31.78 13.72 -8.70
CA ALA A 301 -30.87 12.83 -9.41
C ALA A 301 -30.65 13.29 -10.86
N GLU A 302 -31.70 13.71 -11.58
CA GLU A 302 -31.61 14.27 -12.93
C GLU A 302 -30.74 15.53 -12.96
N ALA A 303 -30.96 16.47 -12.04
CA ALA A 303 -30.14 17.68 -11.92
C ALA A 303 -28.67 17.34 -11.65
N PHE A 304 -28.38 16.44 -10.70
CA PHE A 304 -27.02 15.98 -10.42
C PHE A 304 -26.35 15.35 -11.65
N TYR A 305 -27.00 14.36 -12.29
CA TYR A 305 -26.40 13.65 -13.42
C TYR A 305 -26.25 14.54 -14.66
N ARG A 306 -27.14 15.54 -14.83
CA ARG A 306 -27.00 16.56 -15.87
C ARG A 306 -25.75 17.41 -15.62
N HIS A 307 -25.61 18.03 -14.45
CA HIS A 307 -24.42 18.82 -14.09
C HIS A 307 -23.14 17.99 -14.14
N GLN A 308 -23.15 16.76 -13.63
CA GLN A 308 -22.02 15.85 -13.70
C GLN A 308 -21.59 15.57 -15.15
N ARG A 309 -22.54 15.35 -16.07
CA ARG A 309 -22.25 15.13 -17.49
C ARG A 309 -21.74 16.39 -18.18
N GLU A 310 -22.30 17.55 -17.86
CA GLU A 310 -21.83 18.86 -18.35
C GLU A 310 -20.38 19.14 -17.88
N LEU A 311 -20.03 18.70 -16.66
CA LEU A 311 -18.71 18.87 -16.07
C LEU A 311 -17.68 17.85 -16.59
N PHE A 312 -18.02 16.56 -16.65
CA PHE A 312 -17.05 15.47 -16.84
C PHE A 312 -17.31 14.58 -18.07
N GLY A 313 -18.42 14.75 -18.78
CA GLY A 313 -18.86 13.84 -19.85
C GLY A 313 -19.41 12.49 -19.33
N ASP A 314 -19.96 11.69 -20.23
CA ASP A 314 -20.56 10.39 -19.88
C ASP A 314 -19.52 9.34 -19.42
N SER A 315 -19.94 8.47 -18.50
CA SER A 315 -19.24 7.23 -18.14
C SER A 315 -20.14 6.01 -18.36
N THR A 316 -19.54 4.82 -18.34
CA THR A 316 -20.25 3.53 -18.35
C THR A 316 -20.39 2.93 -16.95
N MET A 317 -19.71 3.48 -15.94
CA MET A 317 -19.68 2.94 -14.58
C MET A 317 -19.79 4.04 -13.54
N TYR A 318 -20.69 3.86 -12.58
CA TYR A 318 -20.97 4.82 -11.52
C TYR A 318 -20.94 4.13 -10.16
N LYS A 319 -20.19 4.68 -9.22
CA LYS A 319 -19.98 4.09 -7.88
C LYS A 319 -20.85 4.79 -6.84
N MET A 320 -21.59 4.01 -6.07
CA MET A 320 -22.53 4.49 -5.04
C MET A 320 -22.69 3.43 -3.95
N ASP A 321 -22.66 3.82 -2.69
CA ASP A 321 -22.69 2.89 -1.56
C ASP A 321 -23.77 3.28 -0.55
N LEU A 322 -24.96 2.69 -0.71
CA LEU A 322 -26.12 2.94 0.13
C LEU A 322 -25.84 2.51 1.59
N LEU A 323 -26.00 3.46 2.52
CA LEU A 323 -25.84 3.22 3.97
C LEU A 323 -24.42 2.71 4.35
N HIS A 324 -23.41 3.25 3.67
CA HIS A 324 -22.00 2.98 3.96
C HIS A 324 -21.66 3.32 5.43
N GLU A 325 -21.07 2.37 6.15
CA GLU A 325 -20.68 2.46 7.57
C GLU A 325 -21.77 3.04 8.51
N GLY A 326 -23.03 2.68 8.25
CA GLY A 326 -24.15 3.01 9.13
C GLY A 326 -25.15 3.94 8.46
N GLY A 327 -25.52 5.02 9.16
CA GLY A 327 -26.76 5.73 8.85
C GLY A 327 -27.98 4.87 9.20
N THR A 328 -29.14 5.17 8.60
CA THR A 328 -30.35 4.38 8.77
C THR A 328 -31.29 4.49 7.58
N ALA A 329 -31.91 3.37 7.21
CA ALA A 329 -32.99 3.38 6.23
C ALA A 329 -34.29 4.00 6.78
N GLY A 330 -34.42 4.17 8.10
CA GLY A 330 -35.68 4.59 8.72
C GLY A 330 -36.80 3.59 8.41
N ASP A 331 -37.89 4.08 7.80
CA ASP A 331 -39.00 3.27 7.28
C ASP A 331 -38.95 3.09 5.75
N VAL A 332 -37.80 3.34 5.11
CA VAL A 332 -37.57 3.09 3.69
C VAL A 332 -37.16 1.61 3.50
N PRO A 333 -37.94 0.78 2.78
CA PRO A 333 -37.49 -0.55 2.39
C PRO A 333 -36.28 -0.41 1.48
N VAL A 334 -35.13 -0.96 1.91
CA VAL A 334 -33.88 -0.95 1.13
C VAL A 334 -34.08 -1.50 -0.30
N PRO A 335 -34.90 -2.53 -0.56
CA PRO A 335 -35.18 -2.98 -1.93
C PRO A 335 -35.88 -1.92 -2.81
N ASP A 336 -36.76 -1.10 -2.25
CA ASP A 336 -37.42 -0.02 -3.01
C ASP A 336 -36.44 1.13 -3.29
N ALA A 337 -35.61 1.46 -2.31
CA ALA A 337 -34.54 2.44 -2.47
C ALA A 337 -33.54 2.01 -3.57
N ALA A 338 -33.06 0.77 -3.52
CA ALA A 338 -32.15 0.22 -4.53
C ALA A 338 -32.76 0.25 -5.94
N ARG A 339 -34.04 -0.10 -6.10
CA ARG A 339 -34.76 0.04 -7.38
C ARG A 339 -34.83 1.49 -7.87
N ALA A 340 -35.13 2.44 -6.99
CA ALA A 340 -35.22 3.85 -7.37
C ALA A 340 -33.84 4.45 -7.74
N VAL A 341 -32.79 4.12 -6.99
CA VAL A 341 -31.39 4.52 -7.29
C VAL A 341 -30.96 3.95 -8.65
N MET A 342 -31.17 2.65 -8.88
CA MET A 342 -30.86 2.02 -10.17
C MET A 342 -31.68 2.63 -11.31
N ASN A 343 -32.98 2.89 -11.11
CA ASN A 343 -33.83 3.49 -12.13
C ASN A 343 -33.38 4.92 -12.49
N ALA A 344 -32.99 5.73 -11.51
CA ALA A 344 -32.44 7.06 -11.76
C ALA A 344 -31.10 7.00 -12.52
N LEU A 345 -30.20 6.08 -12.14
CA LEU A 345 -28.96 5.82 -12.88
C LEU A 345 -29.25 5.43 -14.34
N GLN A 346 -30.13 4.45 -14.59
CA GLN A 346 -30.45 3.99 -15.95
C GLN A 346 -31.22 5.05 -16.77
N THR A 347 -31.98 5.93 -16.12
CA THR A 347 -32.67 7.05 -16.78
C THR A 347 -31.67 8.08 -17.29
N ALA A 348 -30.68 8.44 -16.47
CA ALA A 348 -29.61 9.35 -16.87
C ALA A 348 -28.62 8.70 -17.85
N HIS A 349 -28.15 7.49 -17.55
CA HIS A 349 -27.10 6.79 -18.28
C HIS A 349 -27.55 5.35 -18.64
N PRO A 350 -28.34 5.20 -19.72
CA PRO A 350 -28.86 3.90 -20.14
C PRO A 350 -27.75 2.86 -20.38
N GLY A 351 -27.84 1.75 -19.66
CA GLY A 351 -26.89 0.64 -19.73
C GLY A 351 -25.66 0.77 -18.84
N ALA A 352 -25.54 1.83 -18.03
CA ALA A 352 -24.44 1.98 -17.07
C ALA A 352 -24.43 0.86 -16.01
N THR A 353 -23.26 0.59 -15.46
CA THR A 353 -23.05 -0.34 -14.33
C THR A 353 -22.96 0.43 -13.01
N TRP A 354 -23.71 0.00 -12.01
CA TRP A 354 -23.56 0.45 -10.63
C TRP A 354 -22.46 -0.35 -9.94
N VAL A 355 -21.38 0.33 -9.58
CA VAL A 355 -20.24 -0.22 -8.83
C VAL A 355 -20.49 -0.08 -7.32
N LEU A 356 -20.28 -1.16 -6.57
CA LEU A 356 -20.48 -1.26 -5.13
C LEU A 356 -19.18 -1.68 -4.43
N LEU A 357 -18.84 -1.08 -3.29
CA LEU A 357 -17.72 -1.51 -2.47
C LEU A 357 -18.10 -2.73 -1.61
N GLY A 358 -17.37 -3.84 -1.76
CA GLY A 358 -17.44 -4.95 -0.83
C GLY A 358 -16.72 -4.62 0.48
N TRP A 359 -17.44 -4.02 1.43
CA TRP A 359 -16.90 -3.60 2.74
C TRP A 359 -17.91 -3.83 3.87
N GLN A 360 -17.46 -4.45 4.95
CA GLN A 360 -18.30 -4.88 6.08
C GLN A 360 -19.59 -5.60 5.62
N ASN A 361 -20.75 -4.98 5.80
CA ASN A 361 -22.08 -5.51 5.42
C ASN A 361 -22.59 -4.95 4.07
N ASN A 362 -21.79 -4.17 3.35
CA ASN A 362 -22.10 -3.60 2.05
C ASN A 362 -21.44 -4.42 0.91
N PRO A 363 -22.11 -4.62 -0.24
CA PRO A 363 -23.55 -4.42 -0.44
C PRO A 363 -24.39 -5.43 0.34
N SER A 364 -25.51 -4.97 0.91
CA SER A 364 -26.47 -5.88 1.56
C SER A 364 -27.22 -6.71 0.52
N THR A 365 -27.65 -7.93 0.87
CA THR A 365 -28.46 -8.78 -0.01
C THR A 365 -29.77 -8.09 -0.45
N GLN A 366 -30.33 -7.21 0.38
CA GLN A 366 -31.50 -6.40 0.03
C GLN A 366 -31.27 -5.45 -1.15
N VAL A 367 -30.04 -5.00 -1.38
CA VAL A 367 -29.67 -4.22 -2.59
C VAL A 367 -29.48 -5.18 -3.77
N ILE A 368 -28.70 -6.25 -3.58
CA ILE A 368 -28.37 -7.25 -4.62
C ILE A 368 -29.63 -7.88 -5.24
N ASP A 369 -30.59 -8.31 -4.40
CA ASP A 369 -31.78 -9.03 -4.83
C ASP A 369 -32.87 -8.11 -5.42
N ALA A 370 -32.74 -6.80 -5.24
CA ALA A 370 -33.75 -5.84 -5.64
C ALA A 370 -33.64 -5.33 -7.08
N VAL A 371 -32.48 -5.49 -7.71
CA VAL A 371 -32.13 -4.89 -9.01
C VAL A 371 -31.57 -5.93 -9.98
N ASP A 372 -31.41 -5.53 -11.25
CA ASP A 372 -30.75 -6.36 -12.26
C ASP A 372 -29.26 -6.53 -11.92
N ARG A 373 -28.89 -7.73 -11.44
CA ARG A 373 -27.51 -8.10 -11.11
C ARG A 373 -26.54 -7.99 -12.29
N SER A 374 -27.01 -8.02 -13.54
CA SER A 374 -26.15 -7.78 -14.71
C SER A 374 -25.74 -6.30 -14.88
N ARG A 375 -26.35 -5.40 -14.10
CA ARG A 375 -25.99 -3.97 -13.97
C ARG A 375 -25.25 -3.65 -12.69
N LEU A 376 -24.89 -4.65 -11.88
CA LEU A 376 -24.07 -4.48 -10.69
C LEU A 376 -22.65 -4.99 -10.94
N PHE A 377 -21.68 -4.35 -10.30
CA PHE A 377 -20.31 -4.86 -10.19
C PHE A 377 -19.75 -4.57 -8.80
N VAL A 378 -19.36 -5.61 -8.05
CA VAL A 378 -18.85 -5.43 -6.68
C VAL A 378 -17.31 -5.45 -6.67
N VAL A 379 -16.69 -4.40 -6.15
CA VAL A 379 -15.23 -4.35 -5.94
C VAL A 379 -14.90 -4.81 -4.51
N ASP A 380 -14.44 -6.06 -4.36
CA ASP A 380 -14.36 -6.74 -3.05
C ASP A 380 -13.08 -6.39 -2.26
N GLY A 381 -13.12 -5.31 -1.48
CA GLY A 381 -12.02 -4.87 -0.62
C GLY A 381 -11.64 -5.84 0.52
N LEU A 382 -12.35 -6.96 0.69
CA LEU A 382 -12.14 -7.92 1.77
C LEU A 382 -11.62 -9.29 1.31
N SER A 383 -11.36 -9.48 0.01
CA SER A 383 -11.06 -10.81 -0.57
C SER A 383 -9.84 -11.50 0.05
N ASP A 384 -8.94 -10.72 0.65
CA ASP A 384 -7.72 -11.17 1.33
C ASP A 384 -7.76 -11.05 2.86
N ARG A 385 -8.84 -10.50 3.43
CA ARG A 385 -8.93 -10.21 4.88
C ARG A 385 -9.41 -11.39 5.71
N TYR A 386 -10.42 -12.12 5.23
CA TYR A 386 -11.10 -13.21 5.95
C TYR A 386 -11.04 -14.52 5.18
N ASP A 387 -11.10 -15.66 5.86
CA ASP A 387 -10.94 -16.98 5.22
C ASP A 387 -12.26 -17.57 4.70
N ASP A 388 -13.35 -17.44 5.45
CA ASP A 388 -14.64 -18.08 5.17
C ASP A 388 -15.55 -17.28 4.21
N LEU A 389 -14.96 -16.57 3.24
CA LEU A 389 -15.71 -15.76 2.26
C LEU A 389 -16.22 -16.60 1.08
N ASP A 390 -17.55 -16.74 0.98
CA ASP A 390 -18.23 -17.26 -0.21
C ASP A 390 -19.04 -16.14 -0.88
N ARG A 391 -18.44 -15.50 -1.89
CA ARG A 391 -19.07 -14.41 -2.64
C ARG A 391 -20.16 -14.85 -3.62
N GLU A 392 -20.14 -16.10 -4.09
CA GLU A 392 -21.23 -16.61 -4.94
C GLU A 392 -22.52 -16.73 -4.14
N LYS A 393 -22.40 -17.20 -2.90
CA LYS A 393 -23.50 -17.26 -1.94
C LYS A 393 -23.86 -15.87 -1.40
N ALA A 394 -22.90 -15.01 -1.06
CA ALA A 394 -23.20 -13.71 -0.47
C ALA A 394 -23.84 -12.72 -1.46
N TRP A 395 -23.47 -12.78 -2.74
CA TRP A 395 -23.94 -11.87 -3.78
C TRP A 395 -24.73 -12.56 -4.89
N HIS A 396 -25.15 -13.80 -4.65
CA HIS A 396 -26.03 -14.57 -5.54
C HIS A 396 -25.58 -14.56 -7.03
N GLY A 397 -24.28 -14.75 -7.29
CA GLY A 397 -23.71 -14.74 -8.64
C GLY A 397 -23.69 -13.37 -9.34
N THR A 398 -23.73 -12.27 -8.59
CA THR A 398 -23.47 -10.92 -9.11
C THR A 398 -22.01 -10.78 -9.54
N PRO A 399 -21.69 -10.15 -10.70
CA PRO A 399 -20.31 -9.90 -11.12
C PRO A 399 -19.49 -9.17 -10.06
N TYR A 400 -18.27 -9.65 -9.78
CA TYR A 400 -17.39 -9.03 -8.79
C TYR A 400 -15.90 -9.09 -9.16
N ALA A 401 -15.11 -8.20 -8.57
CA ALA A 401 -13.65 -8.22 -8.62
C ALA A 401 -13.07 -8.81 -7.33
N PHE A 402 -12.05 -9.66 -7.44
CA PHE A 402 -11.18 -9.99 -6.32
C PHE A 402 -10.36 -8.77 -5.94
N GLY A 403 -10.53 -8.25 -4.73
CA GLY A 403 -9.90 -7.01 -4.29
C GLY A 403 -9.11 -7.11 -2.99
N THR A 404 -8.37 -6.06 -2.71
CA THR A 404 -7.61 -5.87 -1.46
C THR A 404 -7.62 -4.39 -1.09
N ILE A 405 -7.75 -4.11 0.20
CA ILE A 405 -7.38 -2.84 0.81
C ILE A 405 -6.08 -3.11 1.59
N PRO A 406 -4.90 -3.02 0.96
CA PRO A 406 -3.62 -3.40 1.58
C PRO A 406 -3.06 -2.32 2.50
N ASN A 407 -3.73 -1.16 2.56
CA ASN A 407 -3.31 0.05 3.25
C ASN A 407 -4.56 0.81 3.69
N PHE A 408 -4.58 1.24 4.96
CA PHE A 408 -5.59 2.10 5.55
C PHE A 408 -4.92 3.45 5.91
N GLY A 409 -5.66 4.56 5.89
CA GLY A 409 -5.16 5.90 6.21
C GLY A 409 -4.01 6.46 5.34
N GLY A 410 -3.47 5.69 4.39
CA GLY A 410 -2.19 5.98 3.76
C GLY A 410 -0.97 5.69 4.65
N HIS A 411 -1.09 4.82 5.67
CA HIS A 411 0.01 4.45 6.58
C HIS A 411 1.30 4.11 5.82
N THR A 412 2.45 4.52 6.34
CA THR A 412 3.77 4.27 5.71
C THR A 412 4.27 2.83 5.87
N SER A 413 3.47 1.89 6.35
CA SER A 413 3.88 0.54 6.74
C SER A 413 4.13 -0.40 5.54
N ILE A 414 5.15 -1.27 5.64
CA ILE A 414 5.44 -2.31 4.62
C ILE A 414 4.71 -3.60 4.98
N GLY A 415 3.93 -4.11 4.02
CA GLY A 415 3.38 -5.46 4.04
C GLY A 415 2.14 -5.61 3.18
N ALA A 416 1.81 -6.87 2.88
CA ALA A 416 0.61 -7.26 2.15
C ALA A 416 0.37 -8.77 2.24
N ASN A 417 -0.90 -9.19 2.16
CA ASN A 417 -1.31 -10.60 2.18
C ASN A 417 -1.02 -11.34 0.84
N THR A 418 0.17 -11.18 0.25
CA THR A 418 0.42 -11.60 -1.15
C THR A 418 0.25 -13.09 -1.41
N THR A 419 0.57 -13.94 -0.41
CA THR A 419 0.36 -15.39 -0.47
C THR A 419 -1.11 -15.76 -0.55
N VAL A 420 -1.99 -14.98 0.09
CA VAL A 420 -3.44 -15.13 -0.02
C VAL A 420 -3.88 -14.78 -1.44
N TRP A 421 -3.39 -13.67 -2.01
CA TRP A 421 -3.75 -13.26 -3.37
C TRP A 421 -3.33 -14.29 -4.42
N ALA A 422 -2.07 -14.73 -4.38
CA ALA A 422 -1.47 -15.65 -5.33
C ALA A 422 -2.17 -17.03 -5.38
N GLY A 423 -2.68 -17.51 -4.24
CA GLY A 423 -3.44 -18.76 -4.17
C GLY A 423 -4.94 -18.58 -4.43
N ARG A 424 -5.57 -17.60 -3.78
CA ARG A 424 -7.03 -17.46 -3.73
C ARG A 424 -7.64 -16.91 -5.02
N PHE A 425 -6.96 -16.00 -5.72
CA PHE A 425 -7.47 -15.44 -6.98
C PHE A 425 -7.71 -16.52 -8.05
N ASP A 426 -6.72 -17.40 -8.26
CA ASP A 426 -6.82 -18.46 -9.26
C ASP A 426 -7.90 -19.50 -8.89
N GLN A 427 -7.95 -19.89 -7.62
CA GLN A 427 -9.01 -20.76 -7.08
C GLN A 427 -10.41 -20.15 -7.28
N TRP A 428 -10.57 -18.85 -7.00
CA TRP A 428 -11.85 -18.18 -7.13
C TRP A 428 -12.28 -17.95 -8.57
N ARG A 429 -11.37 -17.63 -9.50
CA ARG A 429 -11.73 -17.43 -10.92
C ARG A 429 -12.00 -18.75 -11.67
N THR A 430 -11.35 -19.85 -11.26
CA THR A 430 -11.42 -21.13 -11.99
C THR A 430 -12.46 -22.12 -11.44
N LYS A 431 -13.06 -21.87 -10.26
CA LYS A 431 -14.15 -22.69 -9.72
C LYS A 431 -15.38 -22.70 -10.66
N PRO A 432 -16.17 -23.79 -10.70
CA PRO A 432 -17.38 -23.85 -11.51
C PRO A 432 -18.37 -22.72 -11.16
N ASN A 433 -18.94 -22.09 -12.19
CA ASN A 433 -19.92 -21.01 -12.08
C ASN A 433 -19.44 -19.76 -11.30
N SER A 434 -18.14 -19.46 -11.31
CA SER A 434 -17.61 -18.23 -10.71
C SER A 434 -18.22 -16.97 -11.33
N ALA A 435 -18.67 -16.02 -10.49
CA ALA A 435 -19.05 -14.68 -10.93
C ALA A 435 -17.89 -13.67 -10.84
N LEU A 436 -16.66 -14.13 -10.53
CA LEU A 436 -15.46 -13.30 -10.53
C LEU A 436 -15.13 -12.86 -11.96
N GLN A 437 -15.17 -11.55 -12.20
CA GLN A 437 -14.88 -10.91 -13.48
C GLN A 437 -13.79 -9.82 -13.40
N GLY A 438 -13.10 -9.67 -12.27
CA GLY A 438 -12.04 -8.67 -12.16
C GLY A 438 -11.02 -8.83 -11.04
N ILE A 439 -10.07 -7.89 -11.02
CA ILE A 439 -9.27 -7.53 -9.86
C ILE A 439 -9.55 -6.08 -9.44
N ALA A 440 -9.43 -5.75 -8.16
CA ALA A 440 -9.62 -4.40 -7.63
C ALA A 440 -8.53 -4.02 -6.60
N TYR A 441 -7.62 -3.12 -6.96
CA TYR A 441 -6.60 -2.63 -6.04
C TYR A 441 -7.11 -1.35 -5.36
N LEU A 442 -7.48 -1.45 -4.08
CA LEU A 442 -8.24 -0.44 -3.34
C LEU A 442 -7.48 0.08 -2.10
N PRO A 443 -6.23 0.55 -2.21
CA PRO A 443 -5.54 1.17 -1.06
C PRO A 443 -6.26 2.44 -0.64
N GLU A 444 -6.42 2.67 0.66
CA GLU A 444 -6.93 3.95 1.15
C GLU A 444 -5.94 5.09 0.90
N GLY A 445 -4.63 4.83 0.91
CA GLY A 445 -3.65 5.78 0.41
C GLY A 445 -2.61 5.15 -0.51
N THR A 446 -2.34 5.83 -1.63
CA THR A 446 -1.35 5.43 -2.64
C THR A 446 0.04 5.99 -2.34
N GLY A 447 1.08 5.21 -2.65
CA GLY A 447 2.48 5.65 -2.54
C GLY A 447 3.44 4.70 -1.81
N GLY A 448 2.97 3.57 -1.30
CA GLY A 448 3.79 2.52 -0.67
C GLY A 448 3.55 1.13 -1.25
N ASN A 449 4.27 0.13 -0.72
CA ASN A 449 4.15 -1.29 -1.07
C ASN A 449 4.19 -1.63 -2.58
N PRO A 450 5.21 -1.14 -3.33
CA PRO A 450 5.28 -1.30 -4.79
C PRO A 450 5.27 -2.76 -5.24
N ALA A 451 5.88 -3.68 -4.47
CA ALA A 451 5.89 -5.11 -4.76
C ALA A 451 4.49 -5.74 -4.67
N GLY A 452 3.66 -5.25 -3.75
CA GLY A 452 2.28 -5.68 -3.59
C GLY A 452 1.45 -5.26 -4.80
N TYR A 453 1.49 -3.99 -5.17
CA TYR A 453 0.78 -3.48 -6.35
C TYR A 453 1.18 -4.21 -7.64
N GLU A 454 2.49 -4.32 -7.88
CA GLU A 454 3.07 -4.94 -9.07
C GLU A 454 2.69 -6.42 -9.21
N LEU A 455 2.69 -7.19 -8.11
CA LEU A 455 2.19 -8.57 -8.11
C LEU A 455 0.68 -8.64 -8.33
N PHE A 456 -0.09 -7.78 -7.66
CA PHE A 456 -1.55 -7.81 -7.69
C PHE A 456 -2.09 -7.47 -9.08
N ALA A 457 -1.55 -6.42 -9.73
CA ALA A 457 -1.91 -6.05 -11.09
C ALA A 457 -1.59 -7.17 -12.11
N GLU A 458 -0.51 -7.92 -11.88
CA GLU A 458 -0.10 -9.02 -12.76
C GLU A 458 -1.01 -10.25 -12.68
N LEU A 459 -1.82 -10.41 -11.62
CA LEU A 459 -2.79 -11.51 -11.48
C LEU A 459 -3.76 -11.57 -12.67
N ALA A 460 -4.23 -10.41 -13.15
CA ALA A 460 -5.13 -10.33 -14.31
C ALA A 460 -4.50 -10.79 -15.63
N TRP A 461 -3.18 -11.00 -15.68
CA TRP A 461 -2.44 -11.42 -16.88
C TRP A 461 -1.87 -12.84 -16.76
N ARG A 462 -2.14 -13.55 -15.65
CA ARG A 462 -1.61 -14.89 -15.37
C ARG A 462 -2.67 -15.98 -15.50
N THR A 463 -2.32 -17.02 -16.23
CA THR A 463 -3.15 -18.23 -16.44
C THR A 463 -2.80 -19.40 -15.52
N VAL A 464 -1.71 -19.28 -14.75
CA VAL A 464 -1.21 -20.26 -13.79
C VAL A 464 -0.89 -19.60 -12.45
N PRO A 465 -0.97 -20.32 -11.32
CA PRO A 465 -0.58 -19.81 -10.00
C PRO A 465 0.84 -19.22 -9.97
N VAL A 466 1.06 -18.24 -9.09
CA VAL A 466 2.36 -17.57 -8.95
C VAL A 466 3.29 -18.40 -8.07
N ASP A 467 4.43 -18.85 -8.61
CA ASP A 467 5.60 -19.17 -7.78
C ASP A 467 6.15 -17.87 -7.19
N GLN A 468 5.80 -17.59 -5.94
CA GLN A 468 6.21 -16.36 -5.27
C GLN A 468 7.72 -16.29 -5.01
N HIS A 469 8.39 -17.41 -4.78
CA HIS A 469 9.84 -17.41 -4.55
C HIS A 469 10.58 -17.00 -5.84
N ALA A 470 10.21 -17.60 -6.97
CA ALA A 470 10.72 -17.20 -8.28
C ALA A 470 10.34 -15.74 -8.63
N TRP A 471 9.09 -15.35 -8.38
CA TRP A 471 8.61 -13.99 -8.70
C TRP A 471 9.35 -12.90 -7.92
N PHE A 472 9.59 -13.08 -6.61
CA PHE A 472 10.30 -12.09 -5.79
C PHE A 472 11.80 -12.04 -6.12
N ALA A 473 12.42 -13.15 -6.51
CA ALA A 473 13.78 -13.16 -7.03
C ALA A 473 13.89 -12.38 -8.36
N ASP A 474 13.01 -12.65 -9.32
CA ASP A 474 12.91 -11.90 -10.58
C ASP A 474 12.55 -10.41 -10.34
N TYR A 475 11.76 -10.11 -9.30
CA TYR A 475 11.41 -8.75 -8.91
C TYR A 475 12.61 -7.99 -8.38
N SER A 476 13.38 -8.54 -7.45
CA SER A 476 14.62 -7.91 -6.95
C SER A 476 15.59 -7.54 -8.08
N ALA A 477 15.74 -8.42 -9.07
CA ALA A 477 16.65 -8.21 -10.20
C ALA A 477 16.17 -7.10 -11.14
N ARG A 478 14.89 -7.10 -11.55
CA ARG A 478 14.36 -6.02 -12.41
C ARG A 478 14.22 -4.69 -11.66
N ARG A 479 13.85 -4.74 -10.38
CA ARG A 479 13.63 -3.56 -9.55
C ARG A 479 14.87 -2.70 -9.36
N TYR A 480 16.06 -3.30 -9.32
CA TYR A 480 17.32 -2.56 -9.28
C TYR A 480 18.05 -2.52 -10.63
N GLY A 481 17.48 -3.11 -11.69
CA GLY A 481 18.05 -3.13 -13.03
C GLY A 481 19.37 -3.91 -13.11
N GLY A 482 19.43 -5.05 -12.42
CA GLY A 482 20.57 -5.95 -12.34
C GLY A 482 20.34 -7.05 -11.30
N ALA A 483 20.77 -8.28 -11.61
CA ALA A 483 20.72 -9.38 -10.64
C ALA A 483 21.83 -9.22 -9.59
N ASP A 484 21.47 -9.31 -8.31
CA ASP A 484 22.38 -9.19 -7.17
C ASP A 484 21.95 -10.19 -6.07
N PRO A 485 22.89 -10.95 -5.48
CA PRO A 485 22.55 -11.99 -4.51
C PRO A 485 22.03 -11.44 -3.18
N HIS A 486 22.49 -10.27 -2.76
CA HIS A 486 22.01 -9.60 -1.55
C HIS A 486 20.63 -8.99 -1.78
N ALA A 487 20.36 -8.42 -2.96
CA ALA A 487 19.03 -7.96 -3.35
C ALA A 487 18.02 -9.11 -3.35
N ALA A 488 18.36 -10.25 -3.97
CA ALA A 488 17.51 -11.44 -3.97
C ALA A 488 17.29 -11.98 -2.55
N LYS A 489 18.32 -11.96 -1.70
CA LYS A 489 18.23 -12.39 -0.30
C LYS A 489 17.35 -11.47 0.54
N ALA A 490 17.48 -10.15 0.38
CA ALA A 490 16.65 -9.15 1.03
C ALA A 490 15.17 -9.33 0.65
N TRP A 491 14.89 -9.49 -0.64
CA TRP A 491 13.51 -9.66 -1.12
C TRP A 491 12.90 -11.02 -0.75
N GLU A 492 13.69 -12.09 -0.61
CA GLU A 492 13.20 -13.36 -0.02
C GLU A 492 12.86 -13.21 1.49
N LEU A 493 13.63 -12.42 2.23
CA LEU A 493 13.33 -12.09 3.64
C LEU A 493 12.05 -11.24 3.75
N LEU A 494 11.92 -10.19 2.93
CA LEU A 494 10.71 -9.36 2.87
C LEU A 494 9.49 -10.17 2.39
N ARG A 495 9.67 -11.08 1.42
CA ARG A 495 8.64 -12.03 0.99
C ARG A 495 8.14 -12.84 2.18
N ARG A 496 9.04 -13.49 2.93
CA ARG A 496 8.69 -14.38 4.06
C ARG A 496 8.14 -13.65 5.29
N GLY A 497 8.47 -12.38 5.48
CA GLY A 497 7.94 -11.54 6.54
C GLY A 497 6.75 -10.70 6.06
N PRO A 498 6.92 -9.37 5.87
CA PRO A 498 5.83 -8.44 5.63
C PRO A 498 4.95 -8.75 4.41
N TYR A 499 5.47 -9.38 3.35
CA TYR A 499 4.68 -9.73 2.16
C TYR A 499 4.04 -11.13 2.22
N SER A 500 4.14 -11.89 3.32
CA SER A 500 3.43 -13.17 3.55
C SER A 500 2.53 -13.12 4.78
N THR A 501 1.95 -11.96 5.10
CA THR A 501 1.03 -11.85 6.23
C THR A 501 -0.24 -12.68 6.02
N PRO A 502 -0.75 -13.38 7.05
CA PRO A 502 -1.89 -14.29 6.91
C PRO A 502 -3.23 -13.56 6.92
N SER A 503 -4.21 -14.08 6.17
CA SER A 503 -5.62 -13.71 6.31
C SER A 503 -6.19 -14.16 7.67
N GLY A 504 -7.43 -13.75 7.96
CA GLY A 504 -8.20 -14.10 9.16
C GLY A 504 -8.65 -12.89 9.98
N SER A 505 -8.01 -11.72 9.82
CA SER A 505 -8.32 -10.50 10.59
C SER A 505 -8.02 -9.18 9.87
N TRP A 506 -6.83 -9.08 9.26
CA TRP A 506 -6.28 -7.85 8.69
C TRP A 506 -5.74 -8.07 7.27
N SER A 507 -5.82 -7.06 6.41
CA SER A 507 -5.19 -6.99 5.08
C SER A 507 -3.87 -6.20 5.15
N GLU A 508 -3.80 -5.27 6.10
CA GLU A 508 -2.77 -4.27 6.34
C GLU A 508 -1.76 -4.69 7.43
N PRO A 509 -0.45 -4.38 7.29
CA PRO A 509 0.55 -4.62 8.33
C PRO A 509 0.34 -3.73 9.57
N GLN A 510 1.07 -4.02 10.66
CA GLN A 510 0.99 -3.24 11.90
C GLN A 510 1.73 -1.89 11.82
N ASP A 511 1.14 -0.85 12.43
CA ASP A 511 1.70 0.51 12.48
C ASP A 511 2.92 0.66 13.39
N SER A 512 3.62 1.78 13.20
CA SER A 512 4.70 2.27 14.05
C SER A 512 4.13 2.87 15.35
N LEU A 513 4.58 2.45 16.53
CA LEU A 513 4.13 3.08 17.78
C LEU A 513 4.74 4.47 18.00
N PHE A 514 5.76 4.85 17.21
CA PHE A 514 6.23 6.23 17.17
C PHE A 514 5.14 7.21 16.71
N THR A 515 4.23 6.78 15.83
CA THR A 515 3.13 7.62 15.33
C THR A 515 1.89 7.61 16.23
N ALA A 516 1.85 6.79 17.27
CA ALA A 516 0.72 6.72 18.20
C ALA A 516 0.69 7.89 19.19
N ARG A 517 -0.48 8.21 19.74
CA ARG A 517 -0.58 9.03 20.96
C ARG A 517 0.15 8.33 22.12
N PRO A 518 1.04 9.03 22.86
CA PRO A 518 1.87 8.37 23.86
C PRO A 518 1.12 7.72 25.02
N SER A 519 1.43 6.43 25.24
CA SER A 519 1.10 5.69 26.46
C SER A 519 2.02 4.49 26.59
N LEU A 520 2.43 4.14 27.82
CA LEU A 520 3.19 2.91 28.10
C LEU A 520 2.45 1.61 27.74
N THR A 521 1.15 1.68 27.43
CA THR A 521 0.32 0.53 27.06
C THR A 521 -0.28 0.61 25.65
N VAL A 522 0.15 1.57 24.82
CA VAL A 522 -0.38 1.72 23.46
C VAL A 522 0.07 0.56 22.55
N ALA A 523 -0.84 0.04 21.73
CA ALA A 523 -0.61 -1.11 20.85
C ALA A 523 -0.90 -0.83 19.37
N THR A 524 -1.60 0.27 19.07
CA THR A 524 -1.92 0.75 17.72
C THR A 524 -1.72 2.27 17.65
N ALA A 525 -1.45 2.81 16.46
CA ALA A 525 -1.45 4.27 16.26
C ALA A 525 -2.87 4.76 15.95
N ALA A 526 -3.49 4.20 14.90
CA ALA A 526 -4.91 4.37 14.63
C ALA A 526 -5.78 3.53 15.59
N SER A 527 -7.04 3.91 15.79
CA SER A 527 -8.00 3.12 16.60
C SER A 527 -8.36 1.76 15.97
N TRP A 528 -8.22 1.63 14.65
CA TRP A 528 -8.45 0.39 13.91
C TRP A 528 -7.19 0.01 13.13
N GLY A 529 -6.43 -0.93 13.67
CA GLY A 529 -5.25 -1.50 13.03
C GLY A 529 -4.69 -2.66 13.86
N PRO A 530 -3.68 -3.39 13.36
CA PRO A 530 -3.12 -4.52 14.09
C PRO A 530 -2.40 -4.09 15.38
N ASP A 531 -2.84 -4.65 16.50
CA ASP A 531 -2.29 -4.42 17.86
C ASP A 531 -0.93 -5.10 18.09
N SER A 532 -0.56 -6.01 17.21
CA SER A 532 0.54 -6.96 17.37
C SER A 532 1.30 -7.15 16.05
N MET A 533 2.53 -7.66 16.14
CA MET A 533 3.37 -7.94 14.97
C MET A 533 2.71 -9.03 14.09
N ARG A 534 2.39 -8.70 12.83
CA ARG A 534 1.83 -9.66 11.86
C ARG A 534 2.89 -10.54 11.17
N TYR A 535 4.17 -10.23 11.37
CA TYR A 535 5.32 -10.96 10.84
C TYR A 535 6.50 -10.92 11.83
N ASP A 536 7.51 -11.78 11.64
CA ASP A 536 8.75 -11.74 12.43
C ASP A 536 9.59 -10.49 12.07
N PRO A 537 9.79 -9.52 12.98
CA PRO A 537 10.53 -8.29 12.69
C PRO A 537 12.00 -8.52 12.34
N ALA A 538 12.59 -9.66 12.74
CA ALA A 538 13.96 -10.01 12.38
C ALA A 538 14.15 -10.14 10.86
N THR A 539 13.10 -10.51 10.11
CA THR A 539 13.14 -10.58 8.64
C THR A 539 13.43 -9.22 8.00
N VAL A 540 12.81 -8.14 8.50
CA VAL A 540 13.01 -6.76 8.01
C VAL A 540 14.40 -6.25 8.36
N GLN A 541 14.88 -6.49 9.58
CA GLN A 541 16.23 -6.09 9.98
C GLN A 541 17.33 -6.85 9.22
N GLN A 542 17.12 -8.15 8.95
CA GLN A 542 18.02 -8.92 8.09
C GLN A 542 17.95 -8.41 6.64
N ALA A 543 16.77 -8.08 6.12
CA ALA A 543 16.63 -7.48 4.78
C ALA A 543 17.36 -6.14 4.66
N LEU A 544 17.33 -5.29 5.69
CA LEU A 544 18.12 -4.06 5.75
C LEU A 544 19.63 -4.33 5.64
N ALA A 545 20.14 -5.30 6.40
CA ALA A 545 21.55 -5.69 6.37
C ALA A 545 21.98 -6.21 4.98
N GLU A 546 21.10 -6.93 4.28
CA GLU A 546 21.33 -7.40 2.91
C GLU A 546 21.25 -6.24 1.90
N LEU A 547 20.27 -5.33 1.99
CA LEU A 547 20.19 -4.16 1.11
C LEU A 547 21.45 -3.29 1.18
N LEU A 548 22.00 -3.07 2.39
CA LEU A 548 23.27 -2.35 2.60
C LEU A 548 24.50 -3.03 1.95
N GLN A 549 24.39 -4.28 1.48
CA GLN A 549 25.45 -5.04 0.81
C GLN A 549 25.28 -5.12 -0.73
N VAL A 550 24.12 -4.76 -1.29
CA VAL A 550 23.85 -4.71 -2.75
C VAL A 550 24.94 -3.95 -3.51
N ALA A 551 25.29 -4.38 -4.72
CA ALA A 551 26.38 -3.78 -5.50
C ALA A 551 26.20 -2.24 -5.70
N PRO A 552 27.23 -1.40 -5.44
CA PRO A 552 27.11 0.07 -5.47
C PRO A 552 26.49 0.68 -6.73
N GLU A 553 26.72 0.07 -7.90
CA GLU A 553 26.16 0.49 -9.18
C GLU A 553 24.63 0.41 -9.23
N LEU A 554 24.02 -0.55 -8.51
CA LEU A 554 22.57 -0.71 -8.42
C LEU A 554 21.94 0.25 -7.40
N ARG A 555 22.72 0.69 -6.40
CA ARG A 555 22.28 1.64 -5.37
C ARG A 555 21.92 3.03 -5.91
N SER A 556 22.33 3.31 -7.15
CA SER A 556 22.01 4.56 -7.86
C SER A 556 20.57 4.63 -8.37
N THR A 557 19.84 3.51 -8.42
CA THR A 557 18.46 3.47 -8.93
C THR A 557 17.46 4.10 -7.97
N ASP A 558 16.42 4.74 -8.51
CA ASP A 558 15.35 5.36 -7.72
C ASP A 558 14.60 4.32 -6.87
N ALA A 559 14.35 3.14 -7.43
CA ALA A 559 13.74 2.03 -6.72
C ALA A 559 14.56 1.53 -5.52
N TYR A 560 15.88 1.34 -5.68
CA TYR A 560 16.74 0.96 -4.55
C TYR A 560 16.73 2.01 -3.45
N ARG A 561 16.84 3.30 -3.82
CA ARG A 561 16.84 4.40 -2.85
C ARG A 561 15.55 4.44 -2.02
N PHE A 562 14.40 4.27 -2.69
CA PHE A 562 13.12 4.16 -2.01
C PHE A 562 13.08 2.96 -1.05
N ASP A 563 13.39 1.76 -1.55
CA ASP A 563 13.29 0.53 -0.75
C ASP A 563 14.22 0.54 0.47
N LEU A 564 15.44 1.09 0.32
CA LEU A 564 16.39 1.17 1.43
C LEU A 564 15.86 2.08 2.55
N VAL A 565 15.29 3.24 2.19
CA VAL A 565 14.68 4.19 3.15
C VAL A 565 13.45 3.55 3.80
N ASP A 566 12.57 2.93 3.02
CA ASP A 566 11.34 2.33 3.52
C ASP A 566 11.61 1.12 4.44
N VAL A 567 12.56 0.25 4.08
CA VAL A 567 12.95 -0.91 4.90
C VAL A 567 13.69 -0.48 6.18
N ALA A 568 14.56 0.54 6.12
CA ALA A 568 15.20 1.10 7.31
C ALA A 568 14.17 1.76 8.25
N ARG A 569 13.22 2.53 7.71
CA ARG A 569 12.07 3.08 8.44
C ARG A 569 11.27 1.97 9.10
N GLN A 570 10.91 0.91 8.36
CA GLN A 570 10.16 -0.22 8.92
C GLN A 570 10.91 -0.93 10.04
N ALA A 571 12.25 -0.99 9.98
CA ALA A 571 13.05 -1.58 11.05
C ALA A 571 13.00 -0.74 12.34
N LEU A 572 13.01 0.59 12.25
CA LEU A 572 12.74 1.48 13.40
C LEU A 572 11.29 1.37 13.89
N ALA A 573 10.31 1.38 12.98
CA ALA A 573 8.90 1.18 13.32
C ALA A 573 8.69 -0.14 14.09
N ASN A 574 9.34 -1.23 13.66
CA ASN A 574 9.35 -2.50 14.36
C ASN A 574 10.02 -2.39 15.76
N ARG A 575 11.11 -1.63 15.89
CA ARG A 575 11.82 -1.39 17.16
C ARG A 575 10.93 -0.69 18.19
N SER A 576 10.06 0.24 17.79
CA SER A 576 9.12 0.91 18.71
C SER A 576 8.26 -0.09 19.51
N ARG A 577 7.78 -1.16 18.86
CA ARG A 577 6.98 -2.24 19.48
C ARG A 577 7.79 -3.13 20.42
N SER A 578 9.11 -3.21 20.25
CA SER A 578 10.01 -3.96 21.13
C SER A 578 10.56 -3.12 22.29
N LEU A 579 10.70 -1.80 22.11
CA LEU A 579 11.26 -0.88 23.11
C LEU A 579 10.20 -0.39 24.12
N LEU A 580 8.95 -0.18 23.70
CA LEU A 580 7.89 0.29 24.60
C LEU A 580 7.64 -0.66 25.80
N PRO A 581 7.66 -2.00 25.66
CA PRO A 581 7.58 -2.91 26.81
C PRO A 581 8.73 -2.75 27.82
N LEU A 582 9.95 -2.39 27.37
CA LEU A 582 11.10 -2.16 28.23
C LEU A 582 10.97 -0.85 29.01
N LEU A 583 10.54 0.22 28.33
CA LEU A 583 10.13 1.50 28.94
C LEU A 583 9.10 1.28 30.05
N ARG A 584 8.04 0.51 29.74
CA ARG A 584 6.99 0.17 30.70
C ARG A 584 7.54 -0.64 31.88
N ALA A 585 8.32 -1.68 31.63
CA ALA A 585 8.88 -2.51 32.70
C ALA A 585 9.77 -1.71 33.66
N ALA A 586 10.58 -0.78 33.15
CA ALA A 586 11.39 0.12 33.97
C ALA A 586 10.53 1.08 34.81
N TYR A 587 9.48 1.66 34.21
CA TYR A 587 8.53 2.53 34.91
C TYR A 587 7.74 1.79 36.00
N ASP A 588 7.17 0.62 35.68
CA ASP A 588 6.41 -0.23 36.61
C ASP A 588 7.30 -0.70 37.79
N ALA A 589 8.59 -0.96 37.53
CA ALA A 589 9.60 -1.28 38.55
C ALA A 589 10.12 -0.06 39.34
N LYS A 590 9.77 1.17 38.92
CA LYS A 590 10.31 2.45 39.41
C LYS A 590 11.83 2.58 39.27
N ASP A 591 12.43 1.91 38.29
CA ASP A 591 13.84 2.05 37.96
C ASP A 591 14.05 3.28 37.07
N LEU A 592 14.29 4.42 37.73
CA LEU A 592 14.59 5.69 37.09
C LEU A 592 15.81 5.64 36.15
N THR A 593 16.77 4.74 36.40
CA THR A 593 17.99 4.64 35.57
C THR A 593 17.69 3.90 34.28
N ALA A 594 17.05 2.74 34.38
CA ALA A 594 16.60 1.98 33.21
C ALA A 594 15.57 2.76 32.38
N PHE A 595 14.63 3.46 33.03
CA PHE A 595 13.63 4.28 32.36
C PHE A 595 14.29 5.39 31.52
N ARG A 596 15.23 6.15 32.11
CA ARG A 596 15.99 7.19 31.40
C ARG A 596 16.82 6.64 30.24
N GLY A 597 17.39 5.44 30.39
CA GLY A 597 18.08 4.74 29.30
C GLY A 597 17.16 4.51 28.12
N HIS A 598 16.07 3.78 28.31
CA HIS A 598 15.13 3.45 27.24
C HIS A 598 14.37 4.66 26.69
N ALA A 599 14.11 5.70 27.51
CA ALA A 599 13.54 6.96 27.04
C ALA A 599 14.50 7.75 26.15
N THR A 600 15.81 7.67 26.44
CA THR A 600 16.85 8.25 25.58
C THR A 600 16.97 7.48 24.26
N GLU A 601 16.91 6.14 24.30
CA GLU A 601 16.84 5.31 23.09
C GLU A 601 15.63 5.69 22.22
N TRP A 602 14.44 5.79 22.80
CA TRP A 602 13.20 6.14 22.08
C TRP A 602 13.29 7.50 21.38
N LYS A 603 13.82 8.52 22.08
CA LYS A 603 14.02 9.87 21.53
C LYS A 603 15.08 9.87 20.42
N ASN A 604 16.15 9.10 20.57
CA ASN A 604 17.20 8.97 19.55
C ASN A 604 16.69 8.23 18.30
N ASP A 605 15.87 7.18 18.46
CA ASP A 605 15.25 6.45 17.35
C ASP A 605 14.35 7.38 16.52
N LEU A 606 13.57 8.26 17.16
CA LEU A 606 12.75 9.29 16.49
C LEU A 606 13.59 10.33 15.72
N ILE A 607 14.70 10.79 16.31
CA ILE A 607 15.64 11.71 15.63
C ILE A 607 16.28 11.04 14.40
N LEU A 608 16.63 9.76 14.53
CA LEU A 608 17.23 8.98 13.45
C LEU A 608 16.20 8.65 12.35
N LEU A 609 14.95 8.38 12.73
CA LEU A 609 13.82 8.20 11.84
C LEU A 609 13.62 9.45 10.97
N ASP A 610 13.49 10.64 11.57
CA ASP A 610 13.30 11.88 10.80
C ASP A 610 14.46 12.13 9.81
N ARG A 611 15.71 11.95 10.26
CA ARG A 611 16.90 12.11 9.41
C ARG A 611 16.97 11.12 8.26
N LEU A 612 16.55 9.87 8.47
CA LEU A 612 16.45 8.86 7.41
C LEU A 612 15.40 9.29 6.37
N LEU A 613 14.20 9.65 6.83
CA LEU A 613 13.08 10.05 5.98
C LEU A 613 13.41 11.30 5.15
N ALA A 614 14.20 12.21 5.71
CA ALA A 614 14.67 13.41 5.02
C ALA A 614 15.51 13.12 3.75
N THR A 615 16.00 11.90 3.55
CA THR A 615 16.87 11.53 2.41
C THR A 615 16.13 11.21 1.11
N ASP A 616 14.79 11.15 1.12
CA ASP A 616 13.96 10.86 -0.05
C ASP A 616 12.68 11.71 -0.09
N SER A 617 12.36 12.28 -1.25
CA SER A 617 11.25 13.22 -1.42
C SER A 617 9.86 12.64 -1.14
N ARG A 618 9.70 11.31 -1.19
CA ARG A 618 8.43 10.60 -0.89
C ARG A 618 8.11 10.53 0.60
N PHE A 619 9.07 10.88 1.45
CA PHE A 619 8.94 10.84 2.91
C PHE A 619 9.08 12.23 3.56
N LEU A 620 8.72 13.30 2.84
CA LEU A 620 8.77 14.68 3.34
C LEU A 620 7.35 15.25 3.56
N LEU A 621 7.14 15.96 4.66
CA LEU A 621 5.89 16.69 4.90
C LEU A 621 5.76 17.94 4.00
N GLY A 622 6.87 18.58 3.63
CA GLY A 622 6.88 19.82 2.84
C GLY A 622 6.12 19.76 1.52
N PRO A 623 6.39 18.78 0.63
CA PRO A 623 5.69 18.66 -0.65
C PRO A 623 4.17 18.50 -0.50
N TRP A 624 3.69 17.83 0.54
CA TRP A 624 2.26 17.70 0.84
C TRP A 624 1.61 19.04 1.20
N LEU A 625 2.26 19.82 2.09
CA LEU A 625 1.74 21.12 2.51
C LEU A 625 1.88 22.21 1.43
N GLU A 626 2.94 22.20 0.63
CA GLU A 626 3.05 23.11 -0.53
C GLU A 626 2.05 22.74 -1.64
N ALA A 627 1.79 21.45 -1.88
CA ALA A 627 0.72 21.03 -2.79
C ALA A 627 -0.63 21.59 -2.32
N ALA A 628 -0.98 21.43 -1.04
CA ALA A 628 -2.20 22.01 -0.48
C ALA A 628 -2.25 23.54 -0.65
N LYS A 629 -1.21 24.27 -0.22
CA LYS A 629 -1.14 25.74 -0.38
C LYS A 629 -1.24 26.20 -1.82
N SER A 630 -0.75 25.44 -2.81
CA SER A 630 -0.85 25.81 -4.22
C SER A 630 -2.30 25.97 -4.72
N TRP A 631 -3.26 25.33 -4.03
CA TRP A 631 -4.69 25.49 -4.30
C TRP A 631 -5.30 26.76 -3.70
N GLY A 632 -4.60 27.51 -2.84
CA GLY A 632 -5.06 28.77 -2.24
C GLY A 632 -4.51 30.02 -2.94
N SER A 633 -5.38 30.94 -3.33
CA SER A 633 -5.01 32.21 -4.00
C SER A 633 -4.84 33.40 -3.06
N THR A 634 -5.25 33.25 -1.80
CA THR A 634 -5.12 34.24 -0.73
C THR A 634 -4.59 33.57 0.53
N ASP A 635 -3.95 34.32 1.43
CA ASP A 635 -3.39 33.80 2.69
C ASP A 635 -4.42 33.02 3.54
N ALA A 636 -5.68 33.44 3.49
CA ALA A 636 -6.80 32.80 4.18
C ALA A 636 -7.23 31.47 3.52
N GLU A 637 -7.29 31.41 2.18
CA GLU A 637 -7.51 30.14 1.48
C GLU A 637 -6.34 29.18 1.70
N GLN A 638 -5.10 29.67 1.65
CA GLN A 638 -3.90 28.89 1.94
C GLN A 638 -3.89 28.37 3.38
N ALA A 639 -4.37 29.16 4.35
CA ALA A 639 -4.54 28.71 5.74
C ALA A 639 -5.56 27.57 5.85
N ALA A 640 -6.69 27.69 5.15
CA ALA A 640 -7.77 26.68 5.21
C ALA A 640 -7.33 25.35 4.60
N VAL A 641 -6.73 25.36 3.40
CA VAL A 641 -6.24 24.12 2.75
C VAL A 641 -5.03 23.52 3.46
N GLU A 642 -4.16 24.33 4.07
CA GLU A 642 -3.05 23.81 4.89
C GLU A 642 -3.57 23.19 6.19
N TYR A 643 -4.56 23.79 6.85
CA TYR A 643 -5.22 23.21 8.03
C TYR A 643 -5.93 21.89 7.70
N ASP A 644 -6.65 21.82 6.57
CA ASP A 644 -7.29 20.60 6.07
C ASP A 644 -6.25 19.49 5.80
N ALA A 645 -5.15 19.82 5.11
CA ALA A 645 -4.04 18.93 4.80
C ALA A 645 -3.22 18.50 6.04
N ARG A 646 -3.11 19.33 7.08
CA ARG A 646 -2.47 18.96 8.36
C ARG A 646 -3.39 18.09 9.22
N SER A 647 -4.65 18.50 9.35
CA SER A 647 -5.62 17.83 10.23
C SER A 647 -5.93 16.41 9.80
N ILE A 648 -6.09 16.13 8.50
CA ILE A 648 -6.34 14.77 8.01
C ILE A 648 -5.29 13.75 8.48
N LEU A 649 -4.01 14.15 8.57
CA LEU A 649 -2.88 13.30 8.98
C LEU A 649 -2.77 13.09 10.50
N THR A 650 -3.43 13.94 11.31
CA THR A 650 -3.19 14.05 12.75
C THR A 650 -4.47 13.89 13.58
N THR A 651 -5.20 14.97 13.89
CA THR A 651 -6.45 14.90 14.67
C THR A 651 -7.61 14.31 13.87
N TRP A 652 -7.45 14.19 12.55
CA TRP A 652 -8.43 13.90 11.50
C TRP A 652 -9.56 14.93 11.40
N GLY A 653 -10.04 15.51 12.50
CA GLY A 653 -10.81 16.73 12.40
C GLY A 653 -11.18 17.35 13.73
N THR A 654 -12.48 17.56 13.97
CA THR A 654 -12.97 18.18 15.22
C THR A 654 -12.65 17.31 16.44
N ARG A 655 -12.67 17.89 17.64
CA ARG A 655 -12.47 17.15 18.90
C ARG A 655 -13.42 15.95 19.04
N SER A 656 -14.66 16.04 18.54
CA SER A 656 -15.58 14.89 18.61
C SER A 656 -15.14 13.76 17.69
N GLY A 657 -14.63 14.06 16.48
CA GLY A 657 -14.06 13.04 15.59
C GLY A 657 -12.76 12.44 16.13
N SER A 658 -11.87 13.31 16.58
CA SER A 658 -10.55 12.94 17.11
C SER A 658 -10.64 12.09 18.38
N GLU A 659 -11.43 12.53 19.38
CA GLU A 659 -11.54 11.85 20.68
C GLU A 659 -12.63 10.78 20.66
N SER A 660 -13.90 11.18 20.67
CA SER A 660 -15.03 10.26 20.80
C SER A 660 -15.25 9.38 19.57
N GLY A 661 -14.80 9.84 18.40
CA GLY A 661 -14.79 9.08 17.16
C GLY A 661 -13.55 8.19 16.99
N GLY A 662 -12.47 8.40 17.76
CA GLY A 662 -11.24 7.63 17.69
C GLY A 662 -10.40 7.86 16.42
N LEU A 663 -10.64 8.94 15.67
CA LEU A 663 -9.96 9.19 14.39
C LEU A 663 -8.56 9.82 14.52
N HIS A 664 -8.11 10.18 15.72
CA HIS A 664 -6.72 10.65 15.91
C HIS A 664 -5.71 9.62 15.40
N ASP A 665 -4.67 10.12 14.74
CA ASP A 665 -3.61 9.37 14.06
C ASP A 665 -4.12 8.33 13.03
N TYR A 666 -5.40 8.36 12.62
CA TYR A 666 -5.93 7.38 11.66
C TYR A 666 -5.16 7.39 10.33
N ALA A 667 -4.71 8.56 9.87
CA ALA A 667 -3.97 8.70 8.61
C ALA A 667 -2.48 8.99 8.81
N ASN A 668 -1.91 8.51 9.92
CA ASN A 668 -0.54 8.78 10.33
C ASN A 668 0.50 8.47 9.24
N ARG A 669 1.57 9.27 9.18
CA ARG A 669 2.66 9.13 8.20
C ARG A 669 4.02 9.28 8.86
N GLU A 670 4.93 8.35 8.63
CA GLU A 670 6.33 8.58 8.97
C GLU A 670 6.96 9.44 7.87
N TRP A 671 6.80 10.77 7.99
CA TRP A 671 7.41 11.78 7.12
C TRP A 671 8.31 12.73 7.93
N SER A 672 9.47 13.10 7.38
CA SER A 672 10.35 14.12 7.98
C SER A 672 9.61 15.45 8.11
N GLY A 673 9.79 16.09 9.27
CA GLY A 673 9.01 17.25 9.72
C GLY A 673 7.76 16.87 10.51
N LEU A 674 7.02 15.84 10.10
CA LEU A 674 5.91 15.31 10.91
C LEU A 674 6.46 14.45 12.07
N VAL A 675 7.52 13.69 11.83
CA VAL A 675 8.23 12.93 12.88
C VAL A 675 8.88 13.86 13.89
N SER A 676 9.65 14.88 13.46
CA SER A 676 10.29 15.82 14.39
C SER A 676 9.32 16.73 15.14
N GLU A 677 8.38 17.40 14.44
CA GLU A 677 7.60 18.49 15.03
C GLU A 677 6.27 18.06 15.67
N PHE A 678 5.78 16.86 15.35
CA PHE A 678 4.53 16.32 15.90
C PHE A 678 4.78 15.08 16.76
N TYR A 679 5.23 13.97 16.16
CA TYR A 679 5.35 12.70 16.90
C TYR A 679 6.42 12.73 18.00
N ALA A 680 7.62 13.25 17.72
CA ALA A 680 8.68 13.34 18.71
C ALA A 680 8.38 14.36 19.82
N VAL A 681 7.65 15.43 19.51
CA VAL A 681 7.16 16.40 20.53
C VAL A 681 6.18 15.71 21.48
N ARG A 682 5.20 14.95 20.98
CA ARG A 682 4.26 14.20 21.85
C ARG A 682 5.00 13.21 22.75
N TRP A 683 5.84 12.33 22.17
CA TRP A 683 6.57 11.32 22.95
C TRP A 683 7.55 11.93 23.96
N THR A 684 8.24 13.01 23.61
CA THR A 684 9.13 13.72 24.53
C THR A 684 8.34 14.30 25.70
N THR A 685 7.23 14.99 25.44
CA THR A 685 6.36 15.57 26.47
C THR A 685 5.85 14.51 27.46
N TYR A 686 5.45 13.34 26.95
CA TYR A 686 4.99 12.23 27.79
C TYR A 686 6.11 11.60 28.61
N LEU A 687 7.23 11.25 27.99
CA LEU A 687 8.34 10.59 28.67
C LEU A 687 9.00 11.48 29.73
N ASP A 688 9.07 12.80 29.51
CA ASP A 688 9.60 13.74 30.50
C ASP A 688 8.63 13.97 31.67
N ALA A 689 7.32 13.88 31.43
CA ALA A 689 6.32 13.89 32.50
C ALA A 689 6.42 12.63 33.39
N LEU A 690 6.64 11.45 32.79
CA LEU A 690 6.89 10.21 33.53
C LEU A 690 8.23 10.22 34.29
N ASP A 691 9.29 10.81 33.72
CA ASP A 691 10.57 10.98 34.41
C ASP A 691 10.43 11.86 35.65
N ALA A 692 9.71 12.98 35.52
CA ALA A 692 9.40 13.88 36.62
C ALA A 692 8.53 13.21 37.69
N GLU A 693 7.58 12.35 37.30
CA GLU A 693 6.77 11.54 38.22
C GLU A 693 7.65 10.55 39.00
N LEU A 694 8.47 9.75 38.32
CA LEU A 694 9.39 8.80 38.96
C LEU A 694 10.39 9.49 39.90
N ALA A 695 10.93 10.64 39.50
CA ALA A 695 11.91 11.39 40.28
C ALA A 695 11.31 12.11 41.51
N SER A 696 10.02 12.51 41.45
CA SER A 696 9.38 13.30 42.51
C SER A 696 8.34 12.54 43.35
N GLY A 697 7.88 11.37 42.88
CA GLY A 697 6.78 10.61 43.46
C GLY A 697 5.40 11.26 43.29
N LYS A 698 5.25 12.29 42.45
CA LYS A 698 4.00 13.00 42.20
C LYS A 698 3.47 12.64 40.81
N ALA A 699 2.20 12.23 40.74
CA ALA A 699 1.54 11.92 39.48
C ALA A 699 1.64 13.07 38.47
N ALA A 700 1.96 12.73 37.22
CA ALA A 700 1.96 13.67 36.09
C ALA A 700 0.57 14.27 35.87
N ALA A 701 0.52 15.51 35.37
CA ALA A 701 -0.72 16.12 34.93
C ALA A 701 -1.24 15.45 33.65
N ALA A 702 -2.56 15.29 33.52
CA ALA A 702 -3.18 14.80 32.29
C ALA A 702 -2.91 15.79 31.14
N ILE A 703 -2.50 15.26 29.98
CA ILE A 703 -2.22 16.03 28.77
C ILE A 703 -3.48 16.04 27.89
N ASP A 704 -3.95 17.24 27.52
CA ASP A 704 -5.01 17.39 26.51
C ASP A 704 -4.40 17.29 25.10
N TRP A 705 -4.23 16.05 24.62
CA TRP A 705 -3.58 15.78 23.33
C TRP A 705 -4.23 16.53 22.18
N PHE A 706 -5.57 16.53 22.07
CA PHE A 706 -6.27 17.27 21.01
C PHE A 706 -5.90 18.75 20.98
N ALA A 707 -5.82 19.42 22.13
CA ALA A 707 -5.48 20.85 22.18
C ALA A 707 -4.05 21.12 21.68
N THR A 708 -3.10 20.23 21.99
CA THR A 708 -1.72 20.31 21.48
C THR A 708 -1.66 20.04 19.97
N GLU A 709 -2.43 19.06 19.49
CA GLU A 709 -2.39 18.59 18.10
C GLU A 709 -3.15 19.53 17.14
N ASP A 710 -4.33 20.02 17.52
CA ASP A 710 -5.05 21.04 16.77
C ASP A 710 -4.31 22.39 16.75
N ALA A 711 -3.52 22.69 17.80
CA ALA A 711 -2.61 23.82 17.77
C ALA A 711 -1.52 23.65 16.70
N TRP A 712 -0.94 22.45 16.54
CA TRP A 712 0.01 22.13 15.46
C TRP A 712 -0.63 22.24 14.07
N ASN A 713 -1.88 21.79 13.92
CA ASN A 713 -2.63 21.91 12.66
C ASN A 713 -2.88 23.35 12.21
N ARG A 714 -2.87 24.31 13.14
CA ARG A 714 -3.07 25.75 12.86
C ARG A 714 -1.78 26.50 12.57
N GLN A 715 -0.62 25.86 12.69
CA GLN A 715 0.66 26.48 12.40
C GLN A 715 0.91 26.59 10.88
N ARG A 716 1.91 27.38 10.48
CA ARG A 716 2.17 27.80 9.09
C ARG A 716 3.65 27.73 8.68
N GLU A 717 4.48 27.00 9.44
CA GLU A 717 5.91 26.85 9.16
C GLU A 717 6.12 26.11 7.84
N ALA A 718 7.15 26.53 7.10
CA ALA A 718 7.59 25.84 5.90
C ALA A 718 8.48 24.65 6.27
N TYR A 719 8.28 23.53 5.58
CA TYR A 719 9.08 22.32 5.71
C TYR A 719 9.91 22.07 4.44
N PRO A 720 11.04 21.35 4.51
CA PRO A 720 11.84 21.03 3.33
C PRO A 720 11.03 20.32 2.24
N VAL A 721 11.11 20.84 1.00
CA VAL A 721 10.50 20.24 -0.21
C VAL A 721 11.50 19.46 -1.06
N GLN A 722 12.78 19.45 -0.67
CA GLN A 722 13.85 18.72 -1.32
C GLN A 722 14.53 17.81 -0.27
N PRO A 723 14.91 16.57 -0.65
CA PRO A 723 15.59 15.67 0.25
C PRO A 723 17.02 16.15 0.53
N TRP A 724 17.56 15.77 1.70
CA TRP A 724 18.94 16.06 2.09
C TRP A 724 19.57 14.88 2.83
N GLY A 725 20.90 14.78 2.77
CA GLY A 725 21.65 13.64 3.30
C GLY A 725 21.78 12.48 2.32
N ASP A 726 22.45 11.41 2.77
CA ASP A 726 22.64 10.17 2.00
C ASP A 726 21.80 9.04 2.61
N PRO A 727 20.86 8.43 1.84
CA PRO A 727 20.05 7.33 2.32
C PRO A 727 20.89 6.11 2.75
N VAL A 728 22.04 5.86 2.11
CA VAL A 728 22.90 4.71 2.47
C VAL A 728 23.54 4.93 3.83
N ALA A 729 24.13 6.11 4.09
CA ALA A 729 24.66 6.46 5.39
C ALA A 729 23.60 6.47 6.50
N GLN A 730 22.40 7.02 6.26
CA GLN A 730 21.34 7.01 7.28
C GLN A 730 20.81 5.59 7.55
N ALA A 731 20.62 4.76 6.51
CA ALA A 731 20.19 3.37 6.67
C ALA A 731 21.25 2.51 7.40
N ALA A 732 22.54 2.79 7.21
CA ALA A 732 23.62 2.16 7.99
C ALA A 732 23.56 2.57 9.47
N LEU A 733 23.36 3.86 9.77
CA LEU A 733 23.16 4.31 11.16
C LEU A 733 21.94 3.67 11.82
N VAL A 734 20.85 3.43 11.06
CA VAL A 734 19.69 2.66 11.53
C VAL A 734 20.08 1.22 11.82
N HIS A 735 20.73 0.53 10.88
CA HIS A 735 21.19 -0.84 11.07
C HIS A 735 22.03 -1.00 12.34
N ASP A 736 22.98 -0.08 12.57
CA ASP A 736 23.90 -0.11 13.70
C ASP A 736 23.24 0.29 15.04
N ALA A 737 22.14 1.05 15.00
CA ALA A 737 21.34 1.38 16.18
C ALA A 737 20.43 0.22 16.63
N LEU A 738 20.03 -0.67 15.71
CA LEU A 738 19.11 -1.77 16.03
C LEU A 738 19.78 -2.88 16.86
N PRO A 739 19.06 -3.53 17.80
CA PRO A 739 19.63 -4.64 18.57
C PRO A 739 19.89 -5.83 17.65
N VAL A 740 21.00 -6.56 17.83
CA VAL A 740 21.32 -7.74 16.98
C VAL A 740 20.15 -8.73 17.02
N PRO A 741 19.63 -9.21 15.85
CA PRO A 741 18.49 -10.12 15.84
C PRO A 741 18.81 -11.41 16.59
N ALA A 742 17.86 -11.86 17.41
CA ALA A 742 17.89 -13.14 18.10
C ALA A 742 17.99 -14.30 17.10
N ARG A 743 19.20 -14.80 16.82
CA ARG A 743 19.41 -15.91 15.89
C ARG A 743 19.09 -17.25 16.58
N PRO A 744 18.28 -18.14 15.99
CA PRO A 744 18.12 -19.51 16.48
C PRO A 744 19.39 -20.33 16.19
N GLY A 745 19.88 -21.10 17.18
CA GLY A 745 21.08 -21.91 17.02
C GLY A 745 21.43 -22.72 18.28
N PRO A 746 22.58 -23.41 18.30
CA PRO A 746 23.03 -24.13 19.48
C PRO A 746 23.58 -23.17 20.55
N VAL A 747 23.24 -23.43 21.82
CA VAL A 747 24.04 -22.96 22.96
C VAL A 747 25.06 -24.05 23.25
N THR A 748 26.36 -23.79 23.05
CA THR A 748 27.42 -24.79 23.30
C THR A 748 28.24 -24.46 24.54
N GLY A 749 28.60 -25.48 25.31
CA GLY A 749 29.34 -25.38 26.56
C GLY A 749 30.60 -26.25 26.58
N VAL A 750 30.95 -26.74 27.78
CA VAL A 750 32.16 -27.56 28.00
C VAL A 750 32.22 -28.77 27.06
N GLY A 751 33.41 -29.00 26.48
CA GLY A 751 33.65 -30.06 25.51
C GLY A 751 32.97 -29.88 24.15
N GLY A 752 32.38 -28.71 23.87
CA GLY A 752 31.65 -28.46 22.62
C GLY A 752 30.26 -29.11 22.57
N SER A 753 29.74 -29.59 23.71
CA SER A 753 28.39 -30.15 23.81
C SER A 753 27.33 -29.05 23.79
N CYS A 754 26.16 -29.37 23.24
CA CYS A 754 25.00 -28.50 23.14
C CYS A 754 24.11 -28.61 24.39
N VAL A 755 23.47 -27.50 24.78
CA VAL A 755 22.31 -27.49 25.67
C VAL A 755 21.14 -28.20 24.96
N ASP A 756 20.62 -29.24 25.58
CA ASP A 756 19.71 -30.20 24.99
C ASP A 756 18.45 -30.41 25.86
N ILE A 757 17.30 -30.53 25.20
CA ILE A 757 16.04 -30.97 25.79
C ILE A 757 15.95 -32.49 25.63
N PRO A 758 16.08 -33.28 26.72
CA PRO A 758 16.17 -34.74 26.63
C PRO A 758 15.02 -35.36 25.83
N ASN A 759 15.35 -36.13 24.79
CA ASN A 759 14.38 -36.80 23.91
C ASN A 759 13.38 -35.86 23.22
N SER A 760 13.71 -34.57 23.05
CA SER A 760 12.78 -33.53 22.58
C SER A 760 11.53 -33.38 23.46
N ASN A 761 11.60 -33.77 24.74
CA ASN A 761 10.45 -33.72 25.65
C ASN A 761 10.08 -32.28 26.01
N SER A 762 9.14 -31.72 25.26
CA SER A 762 8.58 -30.38 25.46
C SER A 762 7.60 -30.28 26.63
N THR A 763 7.63 -31.19 27.61
CA THR A 763 6.83 -31.07 28.84
C THR A 763 7.45 -30.07 29.81
N SER A 764 6.65 -29.17 30.37
CA SER A 764 7.11 -28.23 31.41
C SER A 764 7.58 -28.98 32.66
N GLY A 765 8.82 -28.72 33.07
CA GLY A 765 9.52 -29.42 34.17
C GLY A 765 10.58 -30.40 33.71
N THR A 766 10.76 -30.60 32.40
CA THR A 766 11.88 -31.38 31.83
C THR A 766 13.20 -30.71 32.17
N GLY A 767 14.06 -31.37 32.96
CA GLY A 767 15.41 -30.88 33.24
C GLY A 767 16.28 -30.84 31.99
N LEU A 768 17.05 -29.78 31.78
CA LEU A 768 17.95 -29.65 30.66
C LEU A 768 19.27 -30.41 30.90
N GLN A 769 19.91 -30.83 29.82
CA GLN A 769 21.17 -31.56 29.84
C GLN A 769 22.18 -31.00 28.83
N LEU A 770 23.44 -31.43 28.92
CA LEU A 770 24.39 -31.43 27.82
C LEU A 770 24.21 -32.69 26.98
N PHE A 771 24.31 -32.53 25.67
CA PHE A 771 24.39 -33.63 24.73
C PHE A 771 25.25 -33.25 23.52
N GLN A 772 25.84 -34.23 22.85
CA GLN A 772 26.55 -34.02 21.59
C GLN A 772 25.66 -33.26 20.60
N CYS A 773 26.23 -32.25 19.94
CA CYS A 773 25.50 -31.41 19.01
C CYS A 773 25.02 -32.22 17.79
N ASN A 774 23.71 -32.25 17.56
CA ASN A 774 23.03 -33.09 16.58
C ASN A 774 22.11 -32.32 15.62
N GLY A 775 22.00 -30.99 15.77
CA GLY A 775 21.24 -30.11 14.87
C GLY A 775 19.72 -30.23 14.97
N THR A 776 19.19 -30.93 15.98
CA THR A 776 17.74 -31.04 16.18
C THR A 776 17.12 -29.81 16.84
N ALA A 777 15.80 -29.67 16.73
CA ALA A 777 15.05 -28.58 17.39
C ALA A 777 15.18 -28.62 18.94
N ALA A 778 15.52 -29.76 19.54
CA ALA A 778 15.80 -29.89 20.98
C ALA A 778 17.09 -29.18 21.44
N GLN A 779 17.96 -28.81 20.49
CA GLN A 779 19.21 -28.08 20.71
C GLN A 779 19.21 -26.70 20.04
N THR A 780 18.10 -26.32 19.40
CA THR A 780 17.95 -25.03 18.71
C THR A 780 17.30 -24.04 19.66
N TRP A 781 18.12 -23.20 20.26
CA TRP A 781 17.74 -22.14 21.19
C TRP A 781 17.75 -20.79 20.51
N THR A 782 16.85 -19.90 20.93
CA THR A 782 16.81 -18.49 20.52
C THR A 782 16.98 -17.64 21.76
N LEU A 783 18.04 -16.82 21.84
CA LEU A 783 18.16 -15.79 22.87
C LEU A 783 17.30 -14.59 22.45
N ALA A 784 16.08 -14.51 22.98
CA ALA A 784 15.17 -13.40 22.69
C ALA A 784 15.65 -12.11 23.37
N GLY A 785 15.26 -10.96 22.80
CA GLY A 785 15.65 -9.63 23.30
C GLY A 785 15.11 -9.27 24.68
N ASP A 786 14.21 -10.07 25.25
CA ASP A 786 13.74 -9.99 26.64
C ASP A 786 14.65 -10.72 27.65
N GLY A 787 15.79 -11.25 27.18
CA GLY A 787 16.74 -12.03 27.97
C GLY A 787 16.32 -13.48 28.21
N THR A 788 15.27 -13.99 27.54
CA THR A 788 14.88 -15.40 27.65
C THR A 788 15.58 -16.27 26.61
N LEU A 789 16.04 -17.46 27.01
CA LEU A 789 16.49 -18.51 26.09
C LEU A 789 15.32 -19.44 25.80
N ARG A 790 14.89 -19.50 24.53
CA ARG A 790 13.68 -20.20 24.09
C ARG A 790 13.97 -21.37 23.15
N ALA A 791 13.33 -22.52 23.39
CA ALA A 791 13.37 -23.70 22.51
C ALA A 791 12.05 -24.49 22.64
N LEU A 792 11.60 -25.11 21.54
CA LEU A 792 10.33 -25.86 21.45
C LEU A 792 9.10 -25.10 22.01
N GLY A 793 9.05 -23.77 21.80
CA GLY A 793 7.97 -22.89 22.29
C GLY A 793 7.99 -22.59 23.80
N LYS A 794 9.06 -22.96 24.51
CA LYS A 794 9.21 -22.81 25.96
C LYS A 794 10.53 -22.14 26.34
N CYS A 795 10.66 -21.73 27.60
CA CYS A 795 11.77 -20.97 28.14
C CYS A 795 12.70 -21.82 29.02
N MET A 796 13.99 -21.49 29.03
CA MET A 796 15.00 -21.98 29.99
C MET A 796 14.74 -21.36 31.37
N ASP A 797 14.40 -22.19 32.34
CA ASP A 797 13.81 -21.81 33.64
C ASP A 797 14.60 -22.41 34.80
N VAL A 798 14.95 -21.60 35.80
CA VAL A 798 15.50 -22.11 37.07
C VAL A 798 14.36 -22.72 37.88
N ARG A 799 14.43 -24.01 38.20
CA ARG A 799 13.29 -24.75 38.76
C ARG A 799 12.69 -24.11 40.02
N ARG A 800 11.38 -23.84 39.96
CA ARG A 800 10.59 -23.10 40.99
C ARG A 800 11.10 -21.67 41.26
N GLY A 801 11.95 -21.13 40.40
CA GLY A 801 12.67 -19.88 40.60
C GLY A 801 13.45 -19.84 41.91
N ALA A 802 14.06 -20.95 42.34
CA ALA A 802 14.87 -20.97 43.54
C ALA A 802 16.21 -20.22 43.35
N VAL A 803 16.78 -19.75 44.45
CA VAL A 803 18.02 -18.94 44.48
C VAL A 803 19.20 -19.70 45.09
N THR A 804 19.13 -21.03 45.11
CA THR A 804 20.09 -21.92 45.77
C THR A 804 20.98 -22.61 44.73
N ALA A 805 22.29 -22.60 44.93
CA ALA A 805 23.23 -23.33 44.09
C ALA A 805 22.91 -24.84 44.07
N GLY A 806 23.02 -25.46 42.89
CA GLY A 806 22.59 -26.84 42.64
C GLY A 806 21.13 -26.98 42.17
N THR A 807 20.39 -25.88 42.04
CA THR A 807 19.02 -25.92 41.51
C THR A 807 19.04 -26.26 40.01
N VAL A 808 18.26 -27.26 39.62
CA VAL A 808 18.12 -27.71 38.23
C VAL A 808 17.59 -26.60 37.33
N VAL A 809 18.18 -26.47 36.14
CA VAL A 809 17.60 -25.70 35.04
C VAL A 809 16.73 -26.62 34.19
N GLN A 810 15.52 -26.18 33.89
CA GLN A 810 14.46 -26.95 33.24
C GLN A 810 13.86 -26.18 32.07
N LEU A 811 13.10 -26.87 31.23
CA LEU A 811 12.21 -26.27 30.25
C LEU A 811 10.86 -25.95 30.93
N TRP A 812 10.33 -24.75 30.76
CA TRP A 812 9.04 -24.36 31.33
C TRP A 812 8.27 -23.40 30.41
N ASP A 813 6.95 -23.31 30.57
CA ASP A 813 6.13 -22.31 29.86
C ASP A 813 6.67 -20.89 30.12
N CYS A 814 6.85 -20.12 29.04
CA CYS A 814 7.31 -18.75 29.16
C CYS A 814 6.28 -17.92 29.95
N ASN A 815 6.67 -17.43 31.12
CA ASN A 815 5.79 -16.83 32.13
C ASN A 815 6.22 -15.42 32.57
N GLY A 816 7.25 -14.86 31.92
CA GLY A 816 7.74 -13.50 32.19
C GLY A 816 8.42 -13.31 33.55
N THR A 817 8.61 -14.37 34.35
CA THR A 817 9.28 -14.23 35.65
C THR A 817 10.80 -14.15 35.50
N PRO A 818 11.52 -13.45 36.40
CA PRO A 818 12.98 -13.42 36.41
C PRO A 818 13.67 -14.80 36.54
N ALA A 819 12.93 -15.88 36.84
CA ALA A 819 13.46 -17.25 36.82
C ALA A 819 13.83 -17.74 35.40
N GLN A 820 13.37 -17.04 34.36
CA GLN A 820 13.55 -17.38 32.95
C GLN A 820 14.44 -16.39 32.19
N SER A 821 14.88 -15.33 32.87
CA SER A 821 15.70 -14.25 32.30
C SER A 821 17.18 -14.48 32.64
N TRP A 822 18.02 -14.33 31.63
CA TRP A 822 19.45 -14.64 31.64
C TRP A 822 20.26 -13.48 31.04
N ILE A 823 21.30 -13.05 31.76
CA ILE A 823 22.28 -12.06 31.29
C ILE A 823 23.53 -12.80 30.82
N ALA A 824 23.86 -12.62 29.55
CA ALA A 824 25.17 -12.99 29.01
C ALA A 824 26.22 -11.99 29.46
N ARG A 825 27.32 -12.49 30.02
CA ARG A 825 28.42 -11.69 30.58
C ARG A 825 29.66 -11.75 29.69
N ALA A 826 30.55 -10.76 29.84
CA ALA A 826 31.80 -10.67 29.08
C ALA A 826 32.77 -11.85 29.30
N ASP A 827 32.63 -12.56 30.43
CA ASP A 827 33.35 -13.80 30.77
C ASP A 827 32.72 -15.07 30.15
N ARG A 828 31.69 -14.90 29.30
CA ARG A 828 30.85 -15.95 28.68
C ARG A 828 29.98 -16.75 29.66
N THR A 829 29.79 -16.28 30.89
CA THR A 829 28.79 -16.87 31.80
C THR A 829 27.38 -16.39 31.47
N LEU A 830 26.39 -17.25 31.73
CA LEU A 830 24.96 -16.93 31.66
C LEU A 830 24.41 -16.84 33.07
N GLN A 831 24.21 -15.62 33.57
CA GLN A 831 23.68 -15.38 34.92
C GLN A 831 22.15 -15.26 34.89
N ASN A 832 21.45 -16.05 35.71
CA ASN A 832 20.02 -15.88 35.90
C ASN A 832 19.72 -14.62 36.75
N THR A 833 18.82 -13.76 36.29
CA THR A 833 18.55 -12.45 36.92
C THR A 833 17.86 -12.54 38.28
N LYS A 834 17.08 -13.61 38.55
CA LYS A 834 16.45 -13.81 39.86
C LYS A 834 17.42 -14.23 40.96
N SER A 835 18.29 -15.19 40.63
CA SER A 835 19.16 -15.85 41.62
C SER A 835 20.54 -15.23 41.73
N GLY A 836 21.00 -14.51 40.71
CA GLY A 836 22.38 -14.05 40.61
C GLY A 836 23.38 -15.19 40.39
N LEU A 837 22.92 -16.42 40.13
CA LEU A 837 23.73 -17.61 39.89
C LEU A 837 23.88 -17.87 38.39
N CYS A 838 24.93 -18.59 38.00
CA CYS A 838 25.28 -18.85 36.61
C CYS A 838 24.89 -20.27 36.17
N LEU A 839 24.49 -20.43 34.91
CA LEU A 839 24.26 -21.73 34.26
C LEU A 839 25.55 -22.56 34.27
N ASP A 840 25.46 -23.79 34.75
CA ASP A 840 26.57 -24.68 35.05
C ASP A 840 26.27 -26.12 34.60
N ALA A 841 27.23 -26.77 33.94
CA ALA A 841 27.19 -28.19 33.63
C ALA A 841 27.70 -29.02 34.82
N GLU A 842 26.80 -29.81 35.43
CA GLU A 842 26.99 -30.46 36.71
C GLU A 842 28.31 -31.26 36.81
N GLY A 843 29.14 -30.92 37.80
CA GLY A 843 30.44 -31.54 38.05
C GLY A 843 31.52 -31.24 37.01
N GLY A 844 31.28 -30.31 36.09
CA GLY A 844 32.19 -29.96 35.00
C GLY A 844 32.31 -31.00 33.88
N SER A 845 31.39 -31.96 33.85
CA SER A 845 31.37 -33.02 32.84
C SER A 845 30.86 -32.52 31.48
N SER A 846 31.44 -33.04 30.40
CA SER A 846 30.97 -32.86 29.01
C SER A 846 30.30 -34.13 28.46
N ALA A 847 29.99 -35.11 29.30
CA ALA A 847 29.32 -36.34 28.88
C ALA A 847 27.85 -36.10 28.51
N ASN A 848 27.35 -36.87 27.55
CA ASN A 848 25.93 -36.91 27.20
C ASN A 848 25.07 -37.23 28.43
N GLY A 849 24.09 -36.38 28.71
CA GLY A 849 23.21 -36.51 29.89
C GLY A 849 23.70 -35.77 31.13
N THR A 850 24.83 -35.06 31.10
CA THR A 850 25.21 -34.16 32.22
C THR A 850 24.15 -33.08 32.39
N ARG A 851 23.54 -33.02 33.57
CA ARG A 851 22.43 -32.12 33.89
C ARG A 851 22.91 -30.66 33.99
N LEU A 852 22.03 -29.73 33.62
CA LEU A 852 22.26 -28.31 33.81
C LEU A 852 21.61 -27.80 35.11
N LEU A 853 22.35 -26.96 35.83
CA LEU A 853 21.93 -26.36 37.09
C LEU A 853 22.42 -24.91 37.17
N VAL A 854 21.98 -24.18 38.20
CA VAL A 854 22.59 -22.88 38.56
C VAL A 854 23.58 -23.05 39.70
N TRP A 855 24.75 -22.41 39.59
CA TRP A 855 25.81 -22.44 40.58
C TRP A 855 26.42 -21.04 40.81
N THR A 856 27.25 -20.90 41.84
CA THR A 856 28.02 -19.68 42.07
C THR A 856 28.85 -19.35 40.81
N CYS A 857 28.74 -18.14 40.29
CA CYS A 857 29.48 -17.70 39.10
C CYS A 857 31.00 -17.72 39.37
N THR A 858 31.73 -18.63 38.72
CA THR A 858 33.20 -18.76 38.80
C THR A 858 33.90 -18.51 37.47
N ALA A 859 33.15 -18.34 36.37
CA ALA A 859 33.67 -18.29 35.00
C ALA A 859 34.56 -19.49 34.60
N SER A 860 34.42 -20.62 35.31
CA SER A 860 35.09 -21.88 34.96
C SER A 860 34.53 -22.46 33.66
N ALA A 861 35.29 -23.36 33.00
CA ALA A 861 34.95 -23.84 31.65
C ALA A 861 33.55 -24.48 31.52
N ASN A 862 33.01 -25.03 32.61
CA ASN A 862 31.66 -25.59 32.71
C ASN A 862 30.52 -24.57 32.89
N GLN A 863 30.86 -23.29 33.02
CA GLN A 863 29.94 -22.15 33.04
C GLN A 863 30.13 -21.21 31.84
N GLN A 864 31.06 -21.50 30.93
CA GLN A 864 31.28 -20.70 29.72
C GLN A 864 30.43 -21.23 28.59
N TRP A 865 29.59 -20.37 28.03
CA TRP A 865 28.61 -20.71 27.00
C TRP A 865 28.83 -19.86 25.75
N GLN A 866 28.94 -20.51 24.61
CA GLN A 866 28.79 -19.85 23.32
C GLN A 866 27.31 -19.83 22.98
N LEU A 867 26.75 -18.62 22.86
CA LEU A 867 25.36 -18.41 22.50
C LEU A 867 25.15 -18.56 20.97
N PRO A 868 23.89 -18.81 20.53
CA PRO A 868 23.45 -18.59 19.17
C PRO A 868 23.84 -17.19 18.70
N GLY A 869 24.33 -17.09 17.46
CA GLY A 869 24.85 -15.87 16.87
C GLY A 869 24.54 -15.76 15.39
#